data_AF-A0A961WSZ4-F1
#
_entry.id   AF-A0A961WSZ4-F1
#
_cell.length_a   1.000
_cell.length_b   1.000
_cell.length_c   1.000
_cell.angle_alpha   90.00
_cell.angle_beta   90.00
_cell.angle_gamma   90.00
#
_symmetry.space_group_name_H-M   'P 1'
#
loop_
_entity.id
_entity.type
_entity.pdbx_description
1 polymer ?
#
loop_
_entity_poly.entity_id
_entity_poly.type
_entity_poly.pdbx_seq_one_letter_code
_entity_poly.pdbx_strand_id
1 'polypeptide(L)'
;MANADARPASAGFQDSAAGRRGMRHSTSGAASNAVGGYARIFSHPAYENLLSSEDFLRRLVPVLIVLFLAVVGVARWVQINKFAEQIIDTNRAELHFIAELLEERISDQLTGDETLPGEEDLKRILRDTVAARYLGRQRQILVTDKDHKIVATVPQVSRYVGRNLHSLVGNAHLLTMFGRSASSREIVVENDTEALAVHRILPNGLGGITLYQPKEPMMENWRYAVSTNVSLFVGTSSILLVILYAYFAQSARAREADSIYLLAQNRFETALDRGKCGLWDWDISRGRIYWSDSMFALLGIGHDKSQPNANILGFQKVAELIHADDTSLYSVADLVLVEQAEAIDKVFRMRHEDGKWLWTRIRAQVVHNRRGEPHLIGIAIDVTEQENIRRRTRTISTRLHDAIENLSEAFVLWDHRKRLVMCNSKFQQLHGLKPELAVPGVPYEELMEQAGNPLQGTEIIQGGKDSGDSRSYEVKLRDGRWLQFNERRTQDGGYVSVGNDITAIKRHEKQLMDSELRQKATIADLSQSRQKLEIQAKQLEELAGKHEKERTRAEEANQAKSDFLANMSHELRTPLNAVIGFSEIMQEELFGELGSDKYREYCRDIHSSGTFLLGVINDILDMSKIEAGRFTLDFEPVSVDTILEETLRIISREAANKEITIREAVQEGLEIDADRRAVKQILLNLLSNAVKFSNKGGEIFVRARIVSKCLRISIEDKGIGISKHDLSKLGRPFEQAQNQMTRNHKGSGLGLAISASLARMHGGKLKIRSREGKGTIVSVQLPLSHPDQKKQKAKKQEQEKTAA
;
A
#
# COMPACT_ATOMS: atom_id res chain seq x y z
N MET A 1 -27.75 71.75 -29.37
CA MET A 1 -29.17 71.40 -29.08
C MET A 1 -29.13 70.03 -28.42
N ALA A 2 -28.86 70.01 -27.11
CA ALA A 2 -29.80 70.20 -25.98
C ALA A 2 -30.28 68.80 -25.54
N ASN A 3 -29.69 68.27 -24.46
CA ASN A 3 -30.16 68.35 -23.06
C ASN A 3 -31.04 67.11 -22.74
N ALA A 4 -31.03 66.48 -21.57
CA ALA A 4 -30.37 66.74 -20.30
C ALA A 4 -30.43 65.45 -19.44
N ASP A 5 -29.42 65.31 -18.57
CA ASP A 5 -29.52 65.03 -17.13
C ASP A 5 -30.48 63.95 -16.61
N ALA A 6 -29.96 62.96 -15.88
CA ALA A 6 -29.49 63.15 -14.50
C ALA A 6 -28.99 61.83 -13.88
N ARG A 7 -27.74 61.82 -13.42
CA ARG A 7 -27.31 61.05 -12.23
C ARG A 7 -27.59 61.91 -10.98
N PRO A 8 -27.60 61.34 -9.77
CA PRO A 8 -26.36 61.27 -8.96
C PRO A 8 -26.10 59.84 -8.44
N ALA A 9 -24.84 59.36 -8.38
CA ALA A 9 -23.80 59.65 -7.38
C ALA A 9 -24.18 59.06 -6.00
N SER A 10 -23.33 58.45 -5.18
CA SER A 10 -21.87 58.32 -5.06
C SER A 10 -21.69 57.44 -3.81
N ALA A 11 -20.77 56.49 -3.73
CA ALA A 11 -19.41 56.65 -3.19
C ALA A 11 -18.96 55.20 -2.85
N GLY A 12 -17.72 54.75 -2.99
CA GLY A 12 -16.45 55.44 -3.05
C GLY A 12 -15.49 54.71 -2.10
N PHE A 13 -14.23 54.55 -2.54
CA PHE A 13 -13.03 54.13 -1.79
C PHE A 13 -12.86 52.63 -1.50
N GLN A 14 -11.67 52.03 -1.60
CA GLN A 14 -10.39 52.32 -2.27
C GLN A 14 -9.47 51.10 -2.03
N ASP A 15 -8.42 51.01 -2.82
CA ASP A 15 -7.34 50.01 -2.84
C ASP A 15 -6.73 49.58 -1.50
N SER A 16 -6.23 48.33 -1.45
CA SER A 16 -4.84 48.06 -1.05
C SER A 16 -4.32 46.65 -1.43
N ALA A 17 -3.30 46.66 -2.29
CA ALA A 17 -2.00 45.97 -2.21
C ALA A 17 -1.87 44.44 -2.01
N ALA A 18 -1.24 43.83 -3.04
CA ALA A 18 -0.01 43.00 -3.02
C ALA A 18 0.00 41.56 -2.42
N GLY A 19 0.61 40.62 -3.18
CA GLY A 19 1.31 39.46 -2.59
C GLY A 19 1.37 38.18 -3.44
N ARG A 20 2.59 37.77 -3.83
CA ARG A 20 2.92 36.60 -4.66
C ARG A 20 2.87 35.25 -3.92
N ARG A 21 2.58 34.19 -4.72
CA ARG A 21 3.11 32.79 -4.76
C ARG A 21 3.17 31.94 -3.48
N GLY A 22 2.62 30.72 -3.59
CA GLY A 22 3.03 29.55 -2.80
C GLY A 22 2.15 28.31 -3.01
N MET A 23 2.54 27.45 -3.95
CA MET A 23 1.96 26.14 -4.24
C MET A 23 1.88 25.24 -2.99
N ARG A 24 0.73 24.61 -2.76
CA ARG A 24 0.57 23.41 -1.94
C ARG A 24 -0.05 22.31 -2.80
N HIS A 25 0.75 21.31 -3.15
CA HIS A 25 0.26 20.02 -3.64
C HIS A 25 -0.29 19.22 -2.45
N SER A 26 -1.53 18.74 -2.58
CA SER A 26 -2.05 17.64 -1.76
C SER A 26 -2.43 16.50 -2.70
N THR A 27 -1.84 15.34 -2.42
CA THR A 27 -2.08 14.06 -3.10
C THR A 27 -3.21 13.33 -2.39
N SER A 28 -4.38 13.28 -3.01
CA SER A 28 -5.46 12.35 -2.65
C SER A 28 -5.53 11.24 -3.71
N GLY A 29 -5.29 10.00 -3.29
CA GLY A 29 -5.46 8.82 -4.13
C GLY A 29 -6.57 7.92 -3.56
N ALA A 30 -7.40 7.42 -4.49
CA ALA A 30 -8.27 6.25 -4.38
C ALA A 30 -9.65 6.37 -3.69
N ALA A 31 -10.56 7.11 -4.33
CA ALA A 31 -11.98 6.74 -4.41
C ALA A 31 -12.62 7.43 -5.65
N SER A 32 -12.37 6.90 -6.84
CA SER A 32 -12.92 7.46 -8.07
C SER A 32 -13.07 6.41 -9.19
N ASN A 33 -13.81 5.34 -8.94
CA ASN A 33 -14.25 4.42 -9.99
C ASN A 33 -15.78 4.38 -10.06
N ALA A 34 -16.35 5.51 -10.47
CA ALA A 34 -17.65 5.66 -11.12
C ALA A 34 -17.90 7.16 -11.31
N VAL A 35 -18.35 7.58 -12.48
CA VAL A 35 -18.68 8.98 -12.83
C VAL A 35 -17.48 9.88 -13.15
N GLY A 36 -16.64 9.44 -14.09
CA GLY A 36 -15.59 10.25 -14.71
C GLY A 36 -15.45 10.01 -16.21
N GLY A 37 -16.56 9.70 -16.91
CA GLY A 37 -16.53 9.30 -18.33
C GLY A 37 -16.34 10.43 -19.35
N TYR A 38 -16.45 11.70 -18.96
CA TYR A 38 -16.48 12.81 -19.93
C TYR A 38 -15.49 13.96 -19.67
N ALA A 39 -14.64 13.85 -18.64
CA ALA A 39 -13.69 14.90 -18.27
C ALA A 39 -12.25 14.69 -18.84
N ARG A 40 -12.09 13.91 -19.91
CA ARG A 40 -10.77 13.65 -20.54
C ARG A 40 -10.63 14.18 -21.98
N ILE A 41 -11.48 15.10 -22.41
CA ILE A 41 -11.49 15.60 -23.80
C ILE A 41 -10.48 16.76 -24.05
N PHE A 42 -9.76 17.26 -23.04
CA PHE A 42 -8.90 18.46 -23.19
C PHE A 42 -7.38 18.23 -23.25
N SER A 43 -6.88 17.06 -23.65
CA SER A 43 -5.42 16.86 -23.83
C SER A 43 -5.04 15.88 -24.94
N HIS A 44 -5.56 16.04 -26.17
CA HIS A 44 -5.37 15.05 -27.23
C HIS A 44 -3.99 15.00 -27.92
N PRO A 45 -3.27 16.10 -28.25
CA PRO A 45 -2.07 15.95 -29.10
C PRO A 45 -0.79 15.52 -28.35
N ALA A 46 -0.69 15.76 -27.04
CA ALA A 46 0.48 15.34 -26.24
C ALA A 46 0.35 13.93 -25.65
N TYR A 47 -0.88 13.43 -25.52
CA TYR A 47 -1.18 12.12 -24.93
C TYR A 47 -1.00 10.97 -25.94
N GLU A 48 -1.30 11.19 -27.22
CA GLU A 48 -1.11 10.19 -28.28
C GLU A 48 0.36 9.87 -28.56
N ASN A 49 1.25 10.88 -28.48
CA ASN A 49 2.70 10.65 -28.59
C ASN A 49 3.30 9.92 -27.37
N LEU A 50 2.66 10.01 -26.20
CA LEU A 50 3.08 9.29 -25.00
C LEU A 50 2.63 7.82 -25.04
N LEU A 51 1.43 7.55 -25.58
CA LEU A 51 0.87 6.20 -25.76
C LEU A 51 1.64 5.38 -26.80
N SER A 52 2.10 6.00 -27.90
CA SER A 52 2.91 5.28 -28.90
C SER A 52 4.31 4.90 -28.36
N SER A 53 4.84 5.69 -27.44
CA SER A 53 6.13 5.43 -26.77
C SER A 53 6.03 4.36 -25.69
N GLU A 54 4.84 4.14 -25.13
CA GLU A 54 4.62 3.22 -24.02
C GLU A 54 4.84 1.76 -24.41
N ASP A 55 4.37 1.34 -25.59
CA ASP A 55 4.58 -0.02 -26.09
C ASP A 55 6.05 -0.30 -26.42
N PHE A 56 6.79 0.71 -26.90
CA PHE A 56 8.22 0.62 -27.16
C PHE A 56 9.02 0.49 -25.86
N LEU A 57 8.77 1.36 -24.89
CA LEU A 57 9.39 1.31 -23.56
C LEU A 57 9.09 -0.03 -22.86
N ARG A 58 7.86 -0.54 -22.97
CA ARG A 58 7.44 -1.81 -22.39
C ARG A 58 8.19 -3.01 -22.97
N ARG A 59 8.56 -2.98 -24.26
CA ARG A 59 9.40 -4.02 -24.89
C ARG A 59 10.88 -3.87 -24.55
N LEU A 60 11.36 -2.65 -24.33
CA LEU A 60 12.76 -2.38 -23.98
C LEU A 60 13.12 -2.76 -22.55
N VAL A 61 12.23 -2.56 -21.59
CA VAL A 61 12.51 -2.79 -20.16
C VAL A 61 13.06 -4.21 -19.86
N PRO A 62 12.47 -5.31 -20.36
CA PRO A 62 13.06 -6.65 -20.20
C PRO A 62 14.47 -6.77 -20.76
N VAL A 63 14.67 -6.25 -21.98
CA VAL A 63 15.94 -6.33 -22.69
C VAL A 63 17.02 -5.56 -21.92
N LEU A 64 16.68 -4.36 -21.43
CA LEU A 64 17.56 -3.54 -20.60
C LEU A 64 17.90 -4.20 -19.27
N ILE A 65 16.93 -4.85 -18.62
CA ILE A 65 17.14 -5.57 -17.36
C ILE A 65 18.05 -6.79 -17.57
N VAL A 66 17.80 -7.59 -18.61
CA VAL A 66 18.64 -8.76 -18.94
C VAL A 66 20.05 -8.30 -19.29
N LEU A 67 20.18 -7.24 -20.10
CA LEU A 67 21.47 -6.64 -20.44
C LEU A 67 22.20 -6.12 -19.19
N PHE A 68 21.49 -5.44 -18.29
CA PHE A 68 22.04 -4.95 -17.03
C PHE A 68 22.54 -6.11 -16.16
N LEU A 69 21.77 -7.18 -15.99
CA LEU A 69 22.19 -8.37 -15.25
C LEU A 69 23.43 -9.03 -15.88
N ALA A 70 23.50 -9.08 -17.21
CA ALA A 70 24.67 -9.61 -17.91
C ALA A 70 25.92 -8.76 -17.65
N VAL A 71 25.82 -7.43 -17.76
CA VAL A 71 26.93 -6.50 -17.49
C VAL A 71 27.41 -6.62 -16.05
N VAL A 72 26.49 -6.65 -15.08
CA VAL A 72 26.83 -6.83 -13.66
C VAL A 72 27.48 -8.20 -13.42
N GLY A 73 26.98 -9.26 -14.05
CA GLY A 73 27.55 -10.60 -13.98
C GLY A 73 28.99 -10.65 -14.48
N VAL A 74 29.27 -10.08 -15.65
CA VAL A 74 30.63 -9.97 -16.22
C VAL A 74 31.53 -9.14 -15.31
N ALA A 75 31.07 -7.98 -14.82
CA ALA A 75 31.85 -7.13 -13.93
C ALA A 75 32.23 -7.86 -12.63
N ARG A 76 31.28 -8.59 -12.02
CA ARG A 76 31.52 -9.41 -10.82
C ARG A 76 32.50 -10.54 -11.08
N TRP A 77 32.39 -11.21 -12.22
CA TRP A 77 33.33 -12.26 -12.61
C TRP A 77 34.76 -11.73 -12.75
N VAL A 78 34.93 -10.61 -13.44
CA VAL A 78 36.24 -9.94 -13.57
C VAL A 78 36.79 -9.54 -12.20
N GLN A 79 35.95 -8.99 -11.32
CA GLN A 79 36.35 -8.59 -9.96
C GLN A 79 36.83 -9.78 -9.12
N ILE A 80 36.10 -10.90 -9.18
CA ILE A 80 36.44 -12.13 -8.44
C ILE A 80 37.76 -12.73 -8.94
N ASN A 81 37.99 -12.76 -10.24
CA ASN A 81 39.22 -13.27 -10.82
C ASN A 81 40.41 -12.37 -10.46
N LYS A 82 40.26 -11.05 -10.58
CA LYS A 82 41.30 -10.09 -10.15
C LYS A 82 41.65 -10.23 -8.67
N PHE A 83 40.64 -10.50 -7.82
CA PHE A 83 40.87 -10.74 -6.40
C PHE A 83 41.68 -12.03 -6.15
N ALA A 84 41.44 -13.09 -6.93
CA ALA A 84 42.23 -14.31 -6.87
C ALA A 84 43.71 -14.04 -7.23
N GLU A 85 43.94 -13.32 -8.34
CA GLU A 85 45.28 -12.94 -8.79
C GLU A 85 46.01 -12.10 -7.73
N GLN A 86 45.34 -11.08 -7.17
CA GLN A 86 45.91 -10.25 -6.10
C GLN A 86 46.33 -11.05 -4.86
N ILE A 87 45.56 -12.07 -4.46
CA ILE A 87 45.92 -12.92 -3.32
C ILE A 87 47.20 -13.71 -3.63
N ILE A 88 47.32 -14.29 -4.82
CA ILE A 88 48.51 -15.04 -5.23
C ILE A 88 49.72 -14.10 -5.28
N ASP A 89 49.60 -12.94 -5.93
CA ASP A 89 50.70 -12.01 -6.10
C ASP A 89 51.16 -11.39 -4.77
N THR A 90 50.23 -11.10 -3.86
CA THR A 90 50.56 -10.60 -2.52
C THR A 90 51.32 -11.67 -1.72
N ASN A 91 50.87 -12.93 -1.74
CA ASN A 91 51.56 -14.02 -1.04
C ASN A 91 52.93 -14.32 -1.68
N ARG A 92 53.04 -14.23 -3.01
CA ARG A 92 54.29 -14.32 -3.75
C ARG A 92 55.30 -13.27 -3.29
N ALA A 93 54.88 -12.00 -3.25
CA ALA A 93 55.74 -10.91 -2.77
C ALA A 93 56.14 -11.09 -1.30
N GLU A 94 55.20 -11.50 -0.43
CA GLU A 94 55.51 -11.81 0.98
C GLU A 94 56.53 -12.94 1.12
N LEU A 95 56.40 -14.03 0.36
CA LEU A 95 57.35 -15.15 0.41
C LEU A 95 58.74 -14.73 -0.04
N HIS A 96 58.85 -13.93 -1.11
CA HIS A 96 60.13 -13.38 -1.55
C HIS A 96 60.80 -12.51 -0.50
N PHE A 97 60.03 -11.59 0.10
CA PHE A 97 60.53 -10.69 1.13
C PHE A 97 61.05 -11.45 2.36
N ILE A 98 60.31 -12.46 2.83
CA ILE A 98 60.75 -13.26 3.98
C ILE A 98 61.98 -14.10 3.62
N ALA A 99 62.02 -14.69 2.42
CA ALA A 99 63.17 -15.45 1.98
C ALA A 99 64.45 -14.61 1.96
N GLU A 100 64.35 -13.35 1.48
CA GLU A 100 65.45 -12.40 1.41
C GLU A 100 65.90 -11.92 2.79
N LEU A 101 64.94 -11.57 3.66
CA LEU A 101 65.24 -11.18 5.03
C LEU A 101 65.93 -12.31 5.83
N LEU A 102 65.51 -13.56 5.61
CA LEU A 102 66.12 -14.72 6.24
C LEU A 102 67.51 -15.02 5.69
N GLU A 103 67.71 -14.89 4.37
CA GLU A 103 69.01 -15.02 3.73
C GLU A 103 70.01 -14.00 4.32
N GLU A 104 69.63 -12.72 4.37
CA GLU A 104 70.46 -11.63 4.91
C GLU A 104 70.78 -11.87 6.39
N ARG A 105 69.79 -12.24 7.21
CA ARG A 105 69.99 -12.44 8.65
C ARG A 105 70.83 -13.67 8.99
N ILE A 106 70.69 -14.76 8.24
CA ILE A 106 71.53 -15.96 8.41
C ILE A 106 72.95 -15.67 7.92
N SER A 107 73.10 -14.88 6.85
CA SER A 107 74.39 -14.43 6.32
C SER A 107 75.15 -13.56 7.32
N ASP A 108 74.48 -12.64 8.02
CA ASP A 108 75.08 -11.78 9.05
C ASP A 108 75.62 -12.56 10.27
N GLN A 109 75.06 -13.74 10.55
CA GLN A 109 75.46 -14.59 11.69
C GLN A 109 76.61 -15.56 11.35
N LEU A 110 76.98 -15.68 10.07
CA LEU A 110 78.10 -16.50 9.61
C LEU A 110 79.43 -15.77 9.87
N THR A 111 80.00 -15.93 11.07
CA THR A 111 81.31 -15.38 11.44
C THR A 111 82.46 -16.37 11.24
N GLY A 112 83.34 -16.09 10.27
CA GLY A 112 84.74 -16.58 10.21
C GLY A 112 84.98 -18.04 9.84
N ASP A 113 84.19 -18.98 10.35
CA ASP A 113 84.19 -20.39 9.93
C ASP A 113 82.96 -20.59 9.04
N GLU A 114 83.15 -20.96 7.78
CA GLU A 114 82.10 -21.22 6.78
C GLU A 114 81.26 -22.45 7.14
N THR A 115 80.54 -22.41 8.26
CA THR A 115 79.71 -23.50 8.78
C THR A 115 78.34 -22.97 9.20
N LEU A 116 77.30 -23.72 8.87
CA LEU A 116 75.93 -23.39 9.29
C LEU A 116 75.83 -23.36 10.82
N PRO A 117 75.13 -22.37 11.42
CA PRO A 117 74.87 -22.35 12.85
C PRO A 117 74.16 -23.64 13.30
N GLY A 118 74.30 -24.01 14.58
CA GLY A 118 73.64 -25.19 15.14
C GLY A 118 72.11 -25.12 15.01
N GLU A 119 71.44 -26.28 15.02
CA GLU A 119 69.98 -26.39 14.86
C GLU A 119 69.20 -25.46 15.81
N GLU A 120 69.62 -25.33 17.07
CA GLU A 120 68.99 -24.46 18.07
C GLU A 120 69.18 -22.95 17.74
N ASP A 121 70.34 -22.55 17.24
CA ASP A 121 70.60 -21.16 16.86
C ASP A 121 69.82 -20.79 15.58
N LEU A 122 69.78 -21.68 14.59
CA LEU A 122 68.94 -21.52 13.40
C LEU A 122 67.46 -21.39 13.77
N LYS A 123 66.95 -22.21 14.70
CA LYS A 123 65.58 -22.09 15.21
C LYS A 123 65.32 -20.76 15.90
N ARG A 124 66.31 -20.20 16.62
CA ARG A 124 66.20 -18.90 17.28
C ARG A 124 66.13 -17.78 16.24
N ILE A 125 67.05 -17.78 15.27
CA ILE A 125 67.09 -16.79 14.18
C ILE A 125 65.78 -16.79 13.39
N LEU A 126 65.28 -17.96 13.00
CA LEU A 126 64.04 -18.08 12.23
C LEU A 126 62.81 -17.56 12.99
N ARG A 127 62.75 -17.75 14.33
CA ARG A 127 61.67 -17.22 15.18
C ARG A 127 61.80 -15.72 15.43
N ASP A 128 63.01 -15.22 15.64
CA ASP A 128 63.25 -13.81 15.96
C ASP A 128 63.06 -12.92 14.72
N THR A 129 63.31 -13.47 13.54
CA THR A 129 63.27 -12.72 12.27
C THR A 129 61.88 -12.70 11.65
N VAL A 130 61.13 -13.81 11.74
CA VAL A 130 59.78 -13.92 11.19
C VAL A 130 58.76 -13.77 12.30
N ALA A 131 58.09 -12.61 12.36
CA ALA A 131 57.03 -12.37 13.34
C ALA A 131 55.95 -13.47 13.28
N ALA A 132 55.44 -13.87 14.44
CA ALA A 132 54.48 -14.98 14.59
C ALA A 132 53.25 -14.89 13.65
N ARG A 133 52.81 -13.67 13.28
CA ARG A 133 51.71 -13.47 12.33
C ARG A 133 51.97 -14.05 10.94
N TYR A 134 53.22 -14.07 10.49
CA TYR A 134 53.61 -14.58 9.17
C TYR A 134 53.82 -16.10 9.17
N LEU A 135 53.97 -16.70 10.35
CA LEU A 135 54.07 -18.15 10.56
C LEU A 135 52.70 -18.82 10.72
N GLY A 136 51.66 -18.07 11.13
CA GLY A 136 50.30 -18.59 11.34
C GLY A 136 49.52 -19.01 10.07
N ARG A 137 50.04 -18.76 8.87
CA ARG A 137 49.37 -19.04 7.58
C ARG A 137 49.66 -20.45 7.02
N GLN A 138 49.92 -21.44 7.89
CA GLN A 138 50.44 -22.77 7.50
C GLN A 138 51.69 -22.70 6.60
N ARG A 139 52.44 -21.60 6.68
CA ARG A 139 53.67 -21.37 5.94
C ARG A 139 54.78 -22.20 6.58
N GLN A 140 55.55 -22.89 5.75
CA GLN A 140 56.61 -23.77 6.18
C GLN A 140 57.94 -23.24 5.66
N ILE A 141 58.87 -23.05 6.59
CA ILE A 141 60.23 -22.59 6.32
C ILE A 141 61.15 -23.76 6.60
N LEU A 142 61.98 -24.13 5.62
CA LEU A 142 62.91 -25.23 5.67
C LEU A 142 64.31 -24.66 5.41
N VAL A 143 65.27 -24.97 6.28
CA VAL A 143 66.69 -24.71 6.04
C VAL A 143 67.38 -26.03 5.76
N THR A 144 68.21 -26.05 4.73
CA THR A 144 68.94 -27.22 4.27
C THR A 144 70.44 -26.99 4.33
N ASP A 145 71.22 -28.05 4.53
CA ASP A 145 72.68 -28.03 4.39
C ASP A 145 73.14 -28.16 2.92
N LYS A 146 74.45 -28.21 2.71
CA LYS A 146 75.09 -28.41 1.39
C LYS A 146 74.68 -29.69 0.66
N ASP A 147 74.21 -30.71 1.39
CA ASP A 147 73.75 -32.00 0.85
C ASP A 147 72.22 -32.03 0.69
N HIS A 148 71.58 -30.85 0.78
CA HIS A 148 70.12 -30.64 0.72
C HIS A 148 69.34 -31.37 1.83
N LYS A 149 70.00 -31.69 2.94
CA LYS A 149 69.37 -32.30 4.11
C LYS A 149 68.76 -31.21 4.98
N ILE A 150 67.52 -31.37 5.40
CA ILE A 150 66.80 -30.38 6.19
C ILE A 150 67.39 -30.35 7.60
N VAL A 151 67.96 -29.20 7.99
CA VAL A 151 68.60 -28.99 9.30
C VAL A 151 67.72 -28.23 10.28
N ALA A 152 66.81 -27.38 9.81
CA ALA A 152 65.88 -26.65 10.67
C ALA A 152 64.55 -26.39 9.94
N THR A 153 63.45 -26.35 10.69
CA THR A 153 62.11 -26.06 10.15
C THR A 153 61.31 -25.15 11.07
N VAL A 154 60.54 -24.21 10.51
CA VAL A 154 59.57 -23.38 11.26
C VAL A 154 58.24 -23.28 10.51
N PRO A 155 57.09 -23.57 11.15
CA PRO A 155 56.92 -24.09 12.51
C PRO A 155 57.55 -25.49 12.67
N GLN A 156 57.86 -25.90 13.90
CA GLN A 156 58.66 -27.10 14.14
C GLN A 156 57.87 -28.36 13.75
N VAL A 157 58.31 -29.05 12.70
CA VAL A 157 57.73 -30.33 12.28
C VAL A 157 58.83 -31.38 12.32
N SER A 158 58.89 -32.15 13.41
CA SER A 158 59.96 -33.13 13.69
C SER A 158 60.14 -34.20 12.60
N ARG A 159 59.15 -34.39 11.73
CA ARG A 159 59.18 -35.37 10.63
C ARG A 159 60.09 -34.98 9.46
N TYR A 160 60.47 -33.70 9.36
CA TYR A 160 61.21 -33.18 8.21
C TYR A 160 62.70 -33.05 8.46
N VAL A 161 63.11 -32.78 9.70
CA VAL A 161 64.54 -32.65 10.06
C VAL A 161 65.28 -33.96 9.78
N GLY A 162 66.40 -33.88 9.07
CA GLY A 162 67.22 -35.02 8.66
C GLY A 162 66.78 -35.71 7.36
N ARG A 163 65.63 -35.36 6.77
CA ARG A 163 65.25 -35.81 5.43
C ARG A 163 65.89 -34.96 4.34
N ASN A 164 66.05 -35.53 3.16
CA ASN A 164 66.48 -34.78 1.98
C ASN A 164 65.29 -34.00 1.38
N LEU A 165 65.50 -32.73 1.04
CA LEU A 165 64.49 -31.85 0.44
C LEU A 165 63.82 -32.46 -0.81
N HIS A 166 64.56 -33.26 -1.60
CA HIS A 166 64.03 -33.96 -2.78
C HIS A 166 62.88 -34.92 -2.48
N SER A 167 62.85 -35.49 -1.28
CA SER A 167 61.76 -36.37 -0.86
C SER A 167 60.44 -35.64 -0.58
N LEU A 168 60.50 -34.32 -0.30
CA LEU A 168 59.32 -33.50 -0.01
C LEU A 168 58.71 -32.85 -1.24
N VAL A 169 59.53 -32.52 -2.24
CA VAL A 169 59.16 -31.66 -3.38
C VAL A 169 59.18 -32.41 -4.72
N GLY A 170 59.52 -33.71 -4.72
CA GLY A 170 59.47 -34.60 -5.88
C GLY A 170 60.71 -34.55 -6.80
N ASN A 171 61.09 -35.72 -7.34
CA ASN A 171 62.38 -35.95 -8.01
C ASN A 171 62.62 -35.20 -9.34
N ALA A 172 61.58 -34.68 -10.02
CA ALA A 172 61.72 -34.14 -11.39
C ALA A 172 61.78 -32.61 -11.49
N HIS A 173 61.30 -31.86 -10.48
CA HIS A 173 61.19 -30.40 -10.57
C HIS A 173 62.38 -29.65 -9.98
N LEU A 174 63.23 -30.28 -9.18
CA LEU A 174 64.28 -29.58 -8.42
C LEU A 174 65.47 -29.13 -9.29
N LEU A 175 65.84 -29.89 -10.33
CA LEU A 175 66.92 -29.53 -11.27
C LEU A 175 66.56 -28.35 -12.20
N THR A 176 65.27 -28.06 -12.40
CA THR A 176 64.77 -26.92 -13.18
C THR A 176 64.32 -25.74 -12.31
N MET A 177 64.18 -25.92 -10.99
CA MET A 177 63.65 -24.92 -10.04
C MET A 177 64.68 -23.91 -9.50
N PHE A 178 65.99 -24.18 -9.57
CA PHE A 178 67.00 -23.43 -8.81
C PHE A 178 68.06 -22.73 -9.68
N GLY A 179 67.62 -22.03 -10.74
CA GLY A 179 68.47 -21.02 -11.36
C GLY A 179 68.78 -19.89 -10.38
N ARG A 180 69.87 -19.14 -10.58
CA ARG A 180 70.38 -18.07 -9.70
C ARG A 180 69.37 -16.96 -9.31
N SER A 181 68.21 -16.89 -9.94
CA SER A 181 67.17 -15.90 -9.65
C SER A 181 66.00 -16.53 -8.89
N ALA A 182 65.86 -16.14 -7.62
CA ALA A 182 64.73 -16.47 -6.75
C ALA A 182 63.41 -16.11 -7.43
N SER A 183 62.75 -17.10 -8.03
CA SER A 183 61.42 -16.95 -8.64
C SER A 183 60.46 -17.87 -7.91
N SER A 184 59.36 -17.34 -7.38
CA SER A 184 58.33 -18.20 -6.79
C SER A 184 57.74 -19.12 -7.86
N ARG A 185 57.49 -20.38 -7.52
CA ARG A 185 56.81 -21.32 -8.42
C ARG A 185 55.79 -22.15 -7.66
N GLU A 186 54.79 -22.63 -8.40
CA GLU A 186 53.84 -23.61 -7.88
C GLU A 186 54.53 -24.98 -7.84
N ILE A 187 54.44 -25.65 -6.69
CA ILE A 187 55.00 -26.97 -6.42
C ILE A 187 53.91 -27.87 -5.86
N VAL A 188 54.12 -29.18 -5.99
CA VAL A 188 53.29 -30.19 -5.33
C VAL A 188 54.11 -30.78 -4.19
N VAL A 189 53.61 -30.67 -2.97
CA VAL A 189 54.25 -31.18 -1.75
C VAL A 189 53.62 -32.53 -1.39
N GLU A 190 54.31 -33.32 -0.56
CA GLU A 190 53.84 -34.59 0.02
C GLU A 190 52.31 -34.57 0.30
N ASN A 191 51.57 -35.56 -0.24
CA ASN A 191 50.09 -35.66 -0.31
C ASN A 191 49.38 -34.83 -1.41
N ASP A 192 50.01 -34.61 -2.56
CA ASP A 192 49.38 -33.97 -3.73
C ASP A 192 48.85 -32.54 -3.47
N THR A 193 49.45 -31.87 -2.49
CA THR A 193 49.02 -30.54 -2.07
C THR A 193 49.73 -29.47 -2.91
N GLU A 194 48.98 -28.70 -3.70
CA GLU A 194 49.51 -27.54 -4.41
C GLU A 194 49.96 -26.46 -3.41
N ALA A 195 51.18 -25.98 -3.57
CA ALA A 195 51.77 -24.93 -2.75
C ALA A 195 52.55 -23.94 -3.61
N LEU A 196 52.63 -22.70 -3.15
CA LEU A 196 53.54 -21.70 -3.69
C LEU A 196 54.85 -21.76 -2.91
N ALA A 197 55.98 -21.88 -3.61
CA ALA A 197 57.29 -21.99 -2.97
C ALA A 197 58.33 -21.03 -3.54
N VAL A 198 59.25 -20.61 -2.67
CA VAL A 198 60.43 -19.79 -2.97
C VAL A 198 61.64 -20.48 -2.35
N HIS A 199 62.73 -20.58 -3.09
CA HIS A 199 63.99 -21.10 -2.59
C HIS A 199 65.11 -20.10 -2.83
N ARG A 200 66.01 -19.99 -1.85
CA ARG A 200 67.23 -19.18 -1.94
C ARG A 200 68.42 -20.00 -1.47
N ILE A 201 69.54 -19.83 -2.16
CA ILE A 201 70.81 -20.52 -1.85
C ILE A 201 71.59 -19.60 -0.92
N LEU A 202 72.10 -20.14 0.19
CA LEU A 202 72.93 -19.38 1.12
C LEU A 202 74.32 -19.10 0.52
N PRO A 203 75.01 -18.03 0.95
CA PRO A 203 76.36 -17.71 0.48
C PRO A 203 77.34 -18.89 0.63
N ASN A 204 78.32 -18.96 -0.27
CA ASN A 204 79.37 -20.00 -0.32
C ASN A 204 78.86 -21.45 -0.45
N GLY A 205 77.58 -21.65 -0.83
CA GLY A 205 77.01 -22.99 -1.04
C GLY A 205 76.79 -23.77 0.26
N LEU A 206 76.69 -23.07 1.39
CA LEU A 206 76.55 -23.69 2.71
C LEU A 206 75.19 -24.37 2.92
N GLY A 207 74.23 -24.13 2.04
CA GLY A 207 72.90 -24.72 2.09
C GLY A 207 71.87 -23.85 1.37
N GLY A 208 70.59 -24.01 1.73
CA GLY A 208 69.52 -23.21 1.15
C GLY A 208 68.28 -23.11 2.03
N ILE A 209 67.51 -22.05 1.83
CA ILE A 209 66.27 -21.74 2.53
C ILE A 209 65.11 -21.96 1.55
N THR A 210 64.19 -22.84 1.89
CA THR A 210 62.95 -23.09 1.14
C THR A 210 61.76 -22.64 1.96
N LEU A 211 60.96 -21.73 1.42
CA LEU A 211 59.67 -21.38 1.97
C LEU A 211 58.59 -21.93 1.06
N TYR A 212 57.57 -22.57 1.63
CA TYR A 212 56.37 -22.92 0.89
C TYR A 212 55.10 -22.64 1.68
N GLN A 213 54.01 -22.39 0.97
CA GLN A 213 52.70 -22.15 1.53
C GLN A 213 51.63 -22.89 0.71
N PRO A 214 50.81 -23.76 1.33
CA PRO A 214 49.73 -24.45 0.65
C PRO A 214 48.67 -23.49 0.08
N LYS A 215 48.14 -23.80 -1.11
CA LYS A 215 47.20 -22.95 -1.85
C LYS A 215 45.78 -22.99 -1.28
N GLU A 216 45.35 -24.12 -0.72
CA GLU A 216 44.03 -24.27 -0.09
C GLU A 216 43.74 -23.26 1.04
N PRO A 217 44.53 -23.18 2.12
CA PRO A 217 44.32 -22.21 3.20
C PRO A 217 44.55 -20.77 2.71
N MET A 218 45.39 -20.56 1.70
CA MET A 218 45.58 -19.26 1.07
C MET A 218 44.29 -18.76 0.36
N MET A 219 43.50 -19.68 -0.21
CA MET A 219 42.31 -19.39 -1.01
C MET A 219 40.99 -19.50 -0.23
N GLU A 220 41.01 -19.84 1.05
CA GLU A 220 39.80 -20.04 1.86
C GLU A 220 38.90 -18.78 1.88
N ASN A 221 39.50 -17.62 2.13
CA ASN A 221 38.79 -16.32 2.12
C ASN A 221 38.24 -15.98 0.73
N TRP A 222 38.97 -16.31 -0.34
CA TRP A 222 38.51 -16.12 -1.71
C TRP A 222 37.29 -16.99 -1.99
N ARG A 223 37.32 -18.29 -1.64
CA ARG A 223 36.18 -19.21 -1.83
C ARG A 223 34.94 -18.74 -1.07
N TYR A 224 35.10 -18.27 0.16
CA TYR A 224 34.00 -17.69 0.94
C TYR A 224 33.44 -16.42 0.27
N ALA A 225 34.31 -15.54 -0.22
CA ALA A 225 33.91 -14.34 -0.95
C ALA A 225 33.18 -14.68 -2.26
N VAL A 226 33.64 -15.70 -3.01
CA VAL A 226 32.96 -16.19 -4.21
C VAL A 226 31.56 -16.70 -3.87
N SER A 227 31.43 -17.59 -2.89
CA SER A 227 30.13 -18.15 -2.49
C SER A 227 29.15 -17.06 -2.08
N THR A 228 29.59 -16.09 -1.28
CA THR A 228 28.77 -14.96 -0.82
C THR A 228 28.33 -14.07 -1.98
N ASN A 229 29.24 -13.69 -2.88
CA ASN A 229 28.93 -12.84 -4.03
C ASN A 229 27.99 -13.52 -5.03
N VAL A 230 28.22 -14.81 -5.33
CA VAL A 230 27.35 -15.60 -6.21
C VAL A 230 25.96 -15.72 -5.60
N SER A 231 25.85 -16.01 -4.30
CA SER A 231 24.56 -16.11 -3.61
C SER A 231 23.77 -14.79 -3.63
N LEU A 232 24.45 -13.66 -3.39
CA LEU A 232 23.85 -12.32 -3.49
C LEU A 232 23.41 -11.98 -4.91
N PHE A 233 24.22 -12.34 -5.92
CA PHE A 233 23.89 -12.08 -7.32
C PHE A 233 22.68 -12.91 -7.78
N VAL A 234 22.62 -14.20 -7.45
CA VAL A 234 21.48 -15.07 -7.75
C VAL A 234 20.21 -14.58 -7.03
N GLY A 235 20.32 -14.21 -5.75
CA GLY A 235 19.19 -13.69 -4.98
C GLY A 235 18.62 -12.38 -5.56
N THR A 236 19.48 -11.42 -5.85
CA THR A 236 19.06 -10.13 -6.44
C THR A 236 18.52 -10.29 -7.85
N SER A 237 19.13 -11.13 -8.68
CA SER A 237 18.64 -11.45 -10.03
C SER A 237 17.25 -12.09 -10.00
N SER A 238 17.01 -13.03 -9.08
CA SER A 238 15.73 -13.72 -8.93
C SER A 238 14.60 -12.74 -8.55
N ILE A 239 14.86 -11.83 -7.60
CA ILE A 239 13.90 -10.80 -7.19
C ILE A 239 13.55 -9.89 -8.38
N LEU A 240 14.55 -9.44 -9.13
CA LEU A 240 14.36 -8.57 -10.28
C LEU A 240 13.50 -9.24 -11.36
N LEU A 241 13.70 -10.54 -11.58
CA LEU A 241 12.95 -11.36 -12.53
C LEU A 241 11.50 -11.58 -12.09
N VAL A 242 11.25 -11.75 -10.79
CA VAL A 242 9.88 -11.82 -10.22
C VAL A 242 9.15 -10.49 -10.38
N ILE A 243 9.80 -9.36 -10.12
CA ILE A 243 9.21 -8.02 -10.32
C ILE A 243 8.87 -7.82 -11.80
N LEU A 244 9.78 -8.21 -12.70
CA LEU A 244 9.55 -8.15 -14.15
C LEU A 244 8.33 -8.97 -14.54
N TYR A 245 8.25 -10.23 -14.10
CA TYR A 245 7.10 -11.09 -14.35
C TYR A 245 5.79 -10.48 -13.82
N ALA A 246 5.79 -9.97 -12.60
CA ALA A 246 4.63 -9.34 -11.98
C ALA A 246 4.14 -8.12 -12.78
N TYR A 247 5.06 -7.28 -13.26
CA TYR A 247 4.76 -6.13 -14.12
C TYR A 247 4.07 -6.56 -15.42
N PHE A 248 4.57 -7.59 -16.11
CA PHE A 248 3.95 -8.11 -17.33
C PHE A 248 2.60 -8.78 -17.07
N ALA A 249 2.49 -9.56 -15.99
CA ALA A 249 1.23 -10.18 -15.60
C ALA A 249 0.16 -9.14 -15.24
N GLN A 250 0.54 -8.03 -14.61
CA GLN A 250 -0.35 -6.90 -14.34
C GLN A 250 -0.75 -6.17 -15.62
N SER A 251 0.21 -5.92 -16.50
CA SER A 251 -0.04 -5.27 -17.80
C SER A 251 -0.98 -6.09 -18.69
N ALA A 252 -0.83 -7.41 -18.71
CA ALA A 252 -1.71 -8.31 -19.44
C ALA A 252 -3.14 -8.31 -18.87
N ARG A 253 -3.29 -8.38 -17.54
CA ARG A 253 -4.60 -8.32 -16.86
C ARG A 253 -5.34 -7.02 -17.11
N ALA A 254 -4.63 -5.89 -17.15
CA ALA A 254 -5.23 -4.59 -17.47
C ALA A 254 -5.83 -4.56 -18.89
N ARG A 255 -5.12 -5.11 -19.88
CA ARG A 255 -5.61 -5.20 -21.27
C ARG A 255 -6.85 -6.09 -21.39
N GLU A 256 -6.88 -7.18 -20.64
CA GLU A 256 -8.04 -8.07 -20.61
C GLU A 256 -9.27 -7.34 -20.06
N ALA A 257 -9.13 -6.58 -18.97
CA ALA A 257 -10.21 -5.76 -18.41
C ALA A 257 -10.74 -4.70 -19.40
N ASP A 258 -9.84 -3.99 -20.10
CA ASP A 258 -10.23 -3.00 -21.12
C ASP A 258 -10.98 -3.65 -22.29
N SER A 259 -10.55 -4.83 -22.73
CA SER A 259 -11.21 -5.57 -23.81
C SER A 259 -12.62 -6.06 -23.41
N ILE A 260 -12.78 -6.50 -22.17
CA ILE A 260 -14.07 -6.92 -21.61
C ILE A 260 -15.02 -5.72 -21.51
N TYR A 261 -14.51 -4.57 -21.08
CA TYR A 261 -15.30 -3.34 -20.96
C TYR A 261 -15.84 -2.88 -22.33
N LEU A 262 -14.98 -2.82 -23.35
CA LEU A 262 -15.39 -2.45 -24.72
C LEU A 262 -16.41 -3.44 -25.31
N LEU A 263 -16.22 -4.74 -25.06
CA LEU A 263 -17.15 -5.77 -25.53
C LEU A 263 -18.50 -5.71 -24.80
N ALA A 264 -18.51 -5.39 -23.50
CA ALA A 264 -19.73 -5.19 -22.73
C ALA A 264 -20.51 -3.95 -23.22
N GLN A 265 -19.81 -2.83 -23.48
CA GLN A 265 -20.43 -1.61 -24.01
C GLN A 265 -21.06 -1.85 -25.40
N ASN A 266 -20.34 -2.46 -26.33
CA ASN A 266 -20.88 -2.78 -27.66
C ASN A 266 -22.08 -3.74 -27.60
N ARG A 267 -22.07 -4.73 -26.70
CA ARG A 267 -23.20 -5.63 -26.48
C ARG A 267 -24.42 -4.89 -25.92
N PHE A 268 -24.20 -3.96 -25.00
CA PHE A 268 -25.27 -3.17 -24.39
C PHE A 268 -25.94 -2.25 -25.41
N GLU A 269 -25.16 -1.56 -26.25
CA GLU A 269 -25.68 -0.73 -27.34
C GLU A 269 -26.48 -1.56 -28.36
N THR A 270 -25.94 -2.72 -28.77
CA THR A 270 -26.65 -3.64 -29.69
C THR A 270 -27.99 -4.13 -29.11
N ALA A 271 -28.06 -4.34 -27.80
CA ALA A 271 -29.29 -4.78 -27.13
C ALA A 271 -30.35 -3.66 -27.09
N LEU A 272 -29.94 -2.41 -26.88
CA LEU A 272 -30.84 -1.24 -26.90
C LEU A 272 -31.43 -1.01 -28.30
N ASP A 273 -30.60 -1.09 -29.35
CA ASP A 273 -31.06 -0.95 -30.74
C ASP A 273 -32.10 -2.01 -31.12
N ARG A 274 -31.85 -3.29 -30.77
CA ARG A 274 -32.80 -4.37 -31.03
C ARG A 274 -34.11 -4.25 -30.23
N GLY A 275 -34.05 -3.66 -29.05
CA GLY A 275 -35.21 -3.44 -28.18
C GLY A 275 -36.09 -2.24 -28.58
N LYS A 276 -35.71 -1.48 -29.63
CA LYS A 276 -36.29 -0.16 -29.93
C LYS A 276 -36.28 0.74 -28.68
N CYS A 277 -35.16 0.75 -27.98
CA CYS A 277 -34.97 1.49 -26.74
C CYS A 277 -33.92 2.58 -26.93
N GLY A 278 -34.26 3.81 -26.56
CA GLY A 278 -33.33 4.94 -26.50
C GLY A 278 -32.94 5.25 -25.06
N LEU A 279 -31.65 5.41 -24.75
CA LEU A 279 -31.21 5.95 -23.46
C LEU A 279 -31.13 7.47 -23.52
N TRP A 280 -31.61 8.12 -22.47
CA TRP A 280 -31.54 9.57 -22.30
C TRP A 280 -31.23 9.94 -20.84
N ASP A 281 -30.56 11.07 -20.66
CA ASP A 281 -30.21 11.64 -19.36
C ASP A 281 -30.49 13.13 -19.39
N TRP A 282 -31.38 13.59 -18.52
CA TRP A 282 -31.80 14.98 -18.48
C TRP A 282 -31.33 15.67 -17.20
N ASP A 283 -30.41 16.63 -17.38
CA ASP A 283 -30.08 17.64 -16.38
C ASP A 283 -31.21 18.68 -16.31
N ILE A 284 -32.11 18.51 -15.34
CA ILE A 284 -33.30 19.36 -15.18
C ILE A 284 -32.89 20.79 -14.85
N SER A 285 -31.88 20.98 -13.99
CA SER A 285 -31.41 22.29 -13.56
C SER A 285 -30.81 23.11 -14.70
N ARG A 286 -30.17 22.46 -15.67
CA ARG A 286 -29.53 23.14 -16.82
C ARG A 286 -30.32 23.07 -18.11
N GLY A 287 -31.45 22.36 -18.13
CA GLY A 287 -32.27 22.17 -19.33
C GLY A 287 -31.54 21.45 -20.46
N ARG A 288 -30.57 20.58 -20.13
CA ARG A 288 -29.77 19.83 -21.12
C ARG A 288 -30.11 18.36 -21.07
N ILE A 289 -30.41 17.79 -22.22
CA ILE A 289 -30.81 16.40 -22.38
C ILE A 289 -29.75 15.70 -23.21
N TYR A 290 -29.03 14.77 -22.62
CA TYR A 290 -28.16 13.85 -23.31
C TYR A 290 -28.97 12.71 -23.92
N TRP A 291 -28.69 12.40 -25.19
CA TRP A 291 -29.22 11.25 -25.90
C TRP A 291 -28.10 10.30 -26.31
N SER A 292 -28.34 9.02 -26.10
CA SER A 292 -27.52 7.95 -26.67
C SER A 292 -27.76 7.82 -28.17
N ASP A 293 -26.84 7.14 -28.86
CA ASP A 293 -26.96 6.84 -30.29
C ASP A 293 -28.24 6.05 -30.60
N SER A 294 -28.65 5.12 -29.72
CA SER A 294 -29.89 4.36 -29.87
C SER A 294 -31.15 5.22 -29.72
N MET A 295 -31.08 6.32 -28.97
CA MET A 295 -32.18 7.29 -28.84
C MET A 295 -32.36 8.11 -30.12
N PHE A 296 -31.26 8.52 -30.76
CA PHE A 296 -31.31 9.14 -32.08
C PHE A 296 -31.86 8.15 -33.13
N ALA A 297 -31.40 6.91 -33.11
CA ALA A 297 -31.88 5.86 -34.00
C ALA A 297 -33.38 5.54 -33.81
N LEU A 298 -33.89 5.54 -32.56
CA LEU A 298 -35.30 5.31 -32.25
C LEU A 298 -36.24 6.32 -32.93
N LEU A 299 -35.81 7.59 -33.03
CA LEU A 299 -36.56 8.66 -33.67
C LEU A 299 -36.15 8.90 -35.14
N GLY A 300 -35.18 8.13 -35.63
CA GLY A 300 -34.62 8.24 -36.97
C GLY A 300 -33.84 9.53 -37.21
N ILE A 301 -33.39 10.25 -36.18
CA ILE A 301 -32.76 11.57 -36.33
C ILE A 301 -31.25 11.41 -36.54
N GLY A 302 -30.72 11.91 -37.66
CA GLY A 302 -29.27 11.96 -37.89
C GLY A 302 -28.55 12.97 -36.98
N HIS A 303 -27.43 12.58 -36.36
CA HIS A 303 -26.57 13.48 -35.60
C HIS A 303 -25.10 13.37 -36.04
N ASP A 304 -24.39 14.49 -36.07
CA ASP A 304 -22.99 14.58 -36.51
C ASP A 304 -22.03 14.33 -35.35
N LYS A 305 -21.41 13.14 -35.33
CA LYS A 305 -20.49 12.70 -34.26
C LYS A 305 -19.18 13.50 -34.20
N SER A 306 -18.89 14.34 -35.20
CA SER A 306 -17.65 15.12 -35.25
C SER A 306 -17.69 16.41 -34.42
N GLN A 307 -18.88 16.85 -33.98
CA GLN A 307 -19.02 18.07 -33.19
C GLN A 307 -18.93 17.81 -31.67
N PRO A 308 -18.20 18.64 -30.92
CA PRO A 308 -18.20 18.57 -29.47
C PRO A 308 -19.62 18.89 -28.94
N ASN A 309 -20.20 17.97 -28.17
CA ASN A 309 -21.57 17.98 -27.63
C ASN A 309 -22.70 17.58 -28.61
N ALA A 310 -22.42 16.87 -29.69
CA ALA A 310 -23.46 16.37 -30.62
C ALA A 310 -24.60 15.59 -29.95
N ASN A 311 -24.31 14.93 -28.82
CA ASN A 311 -25.28 14.10 -28.09
C ASN A 311 -26.06 14.89 -27.03
N ILE A 312 -25.85 16.19 -26.89
CA ILE A 312 -26.53 17.02 -25.90
C ILE A 312 -27.48 17.99 -26.61
N LEU A 313 -28.77 17.82 -26.32
CA LEU A 313 -29.85 18.64 -26.86
C LEU A 313 -30.36 19.62 -25.81
N GLY A 314 -30.75 20.81 -26.27
CA GLY A 314 -31.48 21.76 -25.43
C GLY A 314 -32.93 21.31 -25.22
N PHE A 315 -33.46 21.56 -24.03
CA PHE A 315 -34.85 21.26 -23.66
C PHE A 315 -35.88 21.64 -24.74
N GLN A 316 -35.77 22.86 -25.30
CA GLN A 316 -36.73 23.37 -26.29
C GLN A 316 -36.75 22.51 -27.57
N LYS A 317 -35.59 22.01 -28.00
CA LYS A 317 -35.48 21.18 -29.20
C LYS A 317 -36.18 19.84 -29.03
N VAL A 318 -36.13 19.27 -27.83
CA VAL A 318 -36.83 18.02 -27.51
C VAL A 318 -38.33 18.25 -27.33
N ALA A 319 -38.74 19.39 -26.78
CA ALA A 319 -40.14 19.75 -26.63
C ALA A 319 -40.89 19.89 -27.96
N GLU A 320 -40.23 20.41 -29.01
CA GLU A 320 -40.79 20.51 -30.37
C GLU A 320 -41.10 19.15 -31.02
N LEU A 321 -40.47 18.08 -30.53
CA LEU A 321 -40.69 16.72 -31.04
C LEU A 321 -41.91 16.05 -30.40
N ILE A 322 -42.55 16.65 -29.39
CA ILE A 322 -43.72 16.06 -28.71
C ILE A 322 -45.00 16.62 -29.32
N HIS A 323 -46.02 15.77 -29.49
CA HIS A 323 -47.31 16.17 -30.05
C HIS A 323 -48.01 17.21 -29.17
N ALA A 324 -48.59 18.25 -29.78
CA ALA A 324 -49.20 19.38 -29.06
C ALA A 324 -50.36 19.00 -28.12
N ASP A 325 -51.17 18.00 -28.50
CA ASP A 325 -52.27 17.47 -27.66
C ASP A 325 -51.80 16.58 -26.49
N ASP A 326 -50.50 16.25 -26.41
CA ASP A 326 -49.96 15.37 -25.36
C ASP A 326 -49.21 16.17 -24.28
N THR A 327 -48.77 15.45 -23.24
CA THR A 327 -48.08 16.00 -22.07
C THR A 327 -46.80 16.77 -22.46
N SER A 328 -46.67 18.01 -22.00
CA SER A 328 -45.47 18.83 -22.20
C SER A 328 -44.33 18.43 -21.25
N LEU A 329 -43.07 18.47 -21.71
CA LEU A 329 -41.90 18.22 -20.87
C LEU A 329 -41.82 19.12 -19.64
N TYR A 330 -42.41 20.32 -19.70
CA TYR A 330 -42.51 21.21 -18.54
C TYR A 330 -43.26 20.56 -17.37
N SER A 331 -44.34 19.83 -17.65
CA SER A 331 -45.07 19.10 -16.60
C SER A 331 -44.29 17.92 -16.02
N VAL A 332 -43.36 17.34 -16.78
CA VAL A 332 -42.44 16.31 -16.27
C VAL A 332 -41.39 16.92 -15.35
N ALA A 333 -40.89 18.11 -15.67
CA ALA A 333 -40.02 18.87 -14.77
C ALA A 333 -40.75 19.26 -13.47
N ASP A 334 -42.00 19.70 -13.56
CA ASP A 334 -42.82 20.05 -12.39
C ASP A 334 -43.07 18.84 -11.48
N LEU A 335 -43.32 17.66 -12.05
CA LEU A 335 -43.47 16.41 -11.29
C LEU A 335 -42.21 16.07 -10.46
N VAL A 336 -41.02 16.31 -11.02
CA VAL A 336 -39.76 16.02 -10.31
C VAL A 336 -39.40 17.12 -9.32
N LEU A 337 -39.58 18.39 -9.67
CA LEU A 337 -39.13 19.53 -8.86
C LEU A 337 -40.13 19.96 -7.79
N VAL A 338 -41.43 19.93 -8.10
CA VAL A 338 -42.51 20.42 -7.22
C VAL A 338 -43.14 19.25 -6.48
N GLU A 339 -43.48 18.18 -7.19
CA GLU A 339 -44.15 17.01 -6.61
C GLU A 339 -43.17 15.95 -6.07
N GLN A 340 -41.85 16.18 -6.19
CA GLN A 340 -40.77 15.32 -5.69
C GLN A 340 -40.88 13.84 -6.13
N ALA A 341 -41.34 13.59 -7.35
CA ALA A 341 -41.45 12.23 -7.87
C ALA A 341 -40.08 11.57 -8.02
N GLU A 342 -39.88 10.39 -7.42
CA GLU A 342 -38.62 9.62 -7.51
C GLU A 342 -38.44 8.90 -8.86
N ALA A 343 -39.54 8.68 -9.59
CA ALA A 343 -39.53 8.03 -10.89
C ALA A 343 -40.64 8.60 -11.78
N ILE A 344 -40.39 8.59 -13.10
CA ILE A 344 -41.30 9.08 -14.12
C ILE A 344 -41.65 7.92 -15.05
N ASP A 345 -42.96 7.71 -15.25
CA ASP A 345 -43.50 6.81 -16.28
C ASP A 345 -44.61 7.54 -17.03
N LYS A 346 -44.32 7.94 -18.27
CA LYS A 346 -45.25 8.73 -19.11
C LYS A 346 -45.27 8.19 -20.52
N VAL A 347 -46.43 8.30 -21.15
CA VAL A 347 -46.66 7.88 -22.54
C VAL A 347 -47.16 9.09 -23.31
N PHE A 348 -46.44 9.45 -24.38
CA PHE A 348 -46.80 10.56 -25.26
C PHE A 348 -46.26 10.31 -26.66
N ARG A 349 -46.80 11.03 -27.64
CA ARG A 349 -46.38 10.90 -29.03
C ARG A 349 -45.16 11.76 -29.31
N MET A 350 -44.12 11.14 -29.84
CA MET A 350 -42.93 11.80 -30.35
C MET A 350 -42.87 11.74 -31.88
N ARG A 351 -42.35 12.79 -32.50
CA ARG A 351 -42.21 12.93 -33.94
C ARG A 351 -40.95 12.24 -34.42
N HIS A 352 -41.12 11.29 -35.33
CA HIS A 352 -40.03 10.65 -36.06
C HIS A 352 -39.54 11.54 -37.22
N GLU A 353 -38.31 11.36 -37.69
CA GLU A 353 -37.74 12.13 -38.83
C GLU A 353 -38.63 12.04 -40.10
N ASP A 354 -39.10 10.84 -40.45
CA ASP A 354 -40.09 10.58 -41.52
C ASP A 354 -41.48 11.25 -41.34
N GLY A 355 -41.71 11.98 -40.24
CA GLY A 355 -42.95 12.73 -39.99
C GLY A 355 -44.10 11.93 -39.36
N LYS A 356 -43.91 10.64 -39.04
CA LYS A 356 -44.88 9.82 -38.30
C LYS A 356 -44.83 10.11 -36.80
N TRP A 357 -45.94 9.86 -36.11
CA TRP A 357 -46.03 9.92 -34.65
C TRP A 357 -45.85 8.54 -34.04
N LEU A 358 -44.85 8.40 -33.17
CA LEU A 358 -44.59 7.20 -32.38
C LEU A 358 -45.11 7.41 -30.97
N TRP A 359 -45.89 6.46 -30.44
CA TRP A 359 -46.19 6.47 -29.01
C TRP A 359 -44.96 6.02 -28.25
N THR A 360 -44.34 6.95 -27.54
CA THR A 360 -43.14 6.68 -26.75
C THR A 360 -43.52 6.62 -25.28
N ARG A 361 -43.19 5.51 -24.63
CA ARG A 361 -43.21 5.40 -23.18
C ARG A 361 -41.83 5.72 -22.65
N ILE A 362 -41.73 6.79 -21.88
CA ILE A 362 -40.52 7.11 -21.15
C ILE A 362 -40.59 6.54 -19.74
N ARG A 363 -39.50 5.93 -19.30
CA ARG A 363 -39.30 5.46 -17.93
C ARG A 363 -37.97 5.97 -17.42
N ALA A 364 -38.00 6.72 -16.34
CA ALA A 364 -36.80 7.31 -15.78
C ALA A 364 -36.81 7.34 -14.26
N GLN A 365 -35.62 7.29 -13.68
CA GLN A 365 -35.41 7.48 -12.25
C GLN A 365 -34.70 8.80 -12.01
N VAL A 366 -35.06 9.45 -10.91
CA VAL A 366 -34.40 10.66 -10.46
C VAL A 366 -33.15 10.28 -9.69
N VAL A 367 -32.01 10.73 -10.19
CA VAL A 367 -30.70 10.57 -9.57
C VAL A 367 -30.17 11.95 -9.24
N HIS A 368 -29.57 12.13 -8.08
CA HIS A 368 -29.00 13.42 -7.69
C HIS A 368 -27.50 13.44 -7.99
N ASN A 369 -27.03 14.50 -8.63
CA ASN A 369 -25.61 14.67 -8.88
C ASN A 369 -24.85 15.05 -7.59
N ARG A 370 -23.51 15.15 -7.64
CA ARG A 370 -22.67 15.48 -6.47
C ARG A 370 -22.99 16.84 -5.81
N ARG A 371 -23.69 17.72 -6.51
CA ARG A 371 -24.13 19.03 -6.00
C ARG A 371 -25.58 19.01 -5.48
N GLY A 372 -26.23 17.84 -5.49
CA GLY A 372 -27.63 17.69 -5.11
C GLY A 372 -28.62 18.14 -6.18
N GLU A 373 -28.18 18.41 -7.41
CA GLU A 373 -29.09 18.79 -8.51
C GLU A 373 -29.73 17.51 -9.11
N PRO A 374 -31.04 17.51 -9.38
CA PRO A 374 -31.75 16.34 -9.90
C PRO A 374 -31.46 16.11 -11.40
N HIS A 375 -31.07 14.88 -11.72
CA HIS A 375 -30.90 14.32 -13.06
C HIS A 375 -31.93 13.22 -13.28
N LEU A 376 -32.52 13.17 -14.47
CA LEU A 376 -33.51 12.16 -14.82
C LEU A 376 -32.90 11.23 -15.86
N ILE A 377 -32.52 10.02 -15.44
CA ILE A 377 -31.88 9.02 -16.29
C ILE A 377 -32.92 7.96 -16.63
N GLY A 378 -33.13 7.73 -17.93
CA GLY A 378 -34.22 6.88 -18.37
C GLY A 378 -34.05 6.27 -19.74
N ILE A 379 -34.97 5.35 -20.02
CA ILE A 379 -35.16 4.73 -21.32
C ILE A 379 -36.45 5.25 -21.96
N ALA A 380 -36.44 5.36 -23.28
CA ALA A 380 -37.60 5.60 -24.11
C ALA A 380 -37.90 4.32 -24.91
N ILE A 381 -39.15 3.88 -24.92
CA ILE A 381 -39.60 2.65 -25.59
C ILE A 381 -40.76 2.99 -26.52
N ASP A 382 -40.75 2.47 -27.74
CA ASP A 382 -41.90 2.54 -28.65
C ASP A 382 -43.03 1.58 -28.19
N VAL A 383 -44.20 2.13 -27.84
CA VAL A 383 -45.41 1.42 -27.37
C VAL A 383 -46.60 1.58 -28.30
N THR A 384 -46.37 1.98 -29.56
CA THR A 384 -47.42 2.27 -30.56
C THR A 384 -48.39 1.10 -30.76
N GLU A 385 -47.90 -0.13 -30.74
CA GLU A 385 -48.73 -1.35 -30.88
C GLU A 385 -49.68 -1.56 -29.68
N GLN A 386 -49.25 -1.20 -28.47
CA GLN A 386 -49.98 -1.44 -27.23
C GLN A 386 -51.20 -0.51 -27.06
N GLU A 387 -51.09 0.78 -27.42
CA GLU A 387 -52.21 1.73 -27.31
C GLU A 387 -53.31 1.47 -28.35
N ASN A 388 -52.95 0.92 -29.52
CA ASN A 388 -53.92 0.50 -30.53
C ASN A 388 -54.83 -0.63 -30.01
N ILE A 389 -54.33 -1.48 -29.10
CA ILE A 389 -55.12 -2.53 -28.44
C ILE A 389 -56.09 -1.94 -27.42
N ARG A 390 -55.66 -0.95 -26.62
CA ARG A 390 -56.49 -0.32 -25.57
C ARG A 390 -57.74 0.36 -26.11
N ARG A 391 -57.66 0.96 -27.31
CA ARG A 391 -58.80 1.61 -27.98
C ARG A 391 -59.92 0.64 -28.37
N ARG A 392 -59.62 -0.66 -28.59
CA ARG A 392 -60.63 -1.70 -28.89
C ARG A 392 -61.56 -2.02 -27.71
N THR A 393 -61.12 -1.76 -26.48
CA THR A 393 -61.89 -2.02 -25.25
C THR A 393 -63.12 -1.10 -25.12
N ARG A 394 -63.13 0.05 -25.79
CA ARG A 394 -64.28 0.97 -25.77
C ARG A 394 -65.48 0.47 -26.59
N THR A 395 -65.25 -0.46 -27.52
CA THR A 395 -66.27 -1.16 -28.30
C THR A 395 -67.08 -2.16 -27.44
N ILE A 396 -66.69 -2.39 -26.19
CA ILE A 396 -67.33 -3.35 -25.25
C ILE A 396 -68.72 -2.92 -24.79
N SER A 397 -69.11 -1.65 -24.89
CA SER A 397 -70.48 -1.23 -24.55
C SER A 397 -71.54 -1.90 -25.46
N THR A 398 -71.21 -2.06 -26.74
CA THR A 398 -72.00 -2.86 -27.69
C THR A 398 -71.93 -4.37 -27.36
N ARG A 399 -70.89 -4.81 -26.65
CA ARG A 399 -70.82 -6.16 -26.09
C ARG A 399 -71.71 -6.37 -24.86
N LEU A 400 -72.35 -5.39 -24.21
CA LEU A 400 -73.17 -5.69 -23.02
C LEU A 400 -74.40 -6.57 -23.33
N HIS A 401 -74.95 -6.42 -24.53
CA HIS A 401 -76.04 -7.25 -25.03
C HIS A 401 -75.55 -8.64 -25.43
N ASP A 402 -74.42 -8.72 -26.15
CA ASP A 402 -73.69 -9.99 -26.34
C ASP A 402 -73.23 -10.59 -25.01
N ALA A 403 -73.01 -9.76 -23.98
CA ALA A 403 -72.48 -10.18 -22.69
C ALA A 403 -73.55 -10.90 -21.91
N ILE A 404 -74.80 -10.39 -21.84
CA ILE A 404 -75.89 -11.10 -21.14
C ILE A 404 -76.17 -12.46 -21.80
N GLU A 405 -76.08 -12.56 -23.13
CA GLU A 405 -76.26 -13.85 -23.81
C GLU A 405 -75.07 -14.80 -23.71
N ASN A 406 -73.85 -14.27 -23.73
CA ASN A 406 -72.65 -15.06 -23.47
C ASN A 406 -72.32 -15.17 -21.97
N LEU A 407 -73.15 -14.62 -21.07
CA LEU A 407 -72.96 -14.79 -19.63
C LEU A 407 -72.94 -16.30 -19.41
N SER A 408 -71.86 -16.80 -18.81
CA SER A 408 -71.71 -18.23 -18.52
C SER A 408 -72.68 -18.69 -17.42
N GLU A 409 -73.28 -17.74 -16.73
CA GLU A 409 -74.25 -17.90 -15.66
C GLU A 409 -75.65 -18.01 -16.23
N ALA A 410 -76.48 -18.86 -15.62
CA ALA A 410 -77.89 -18.95 -15.97
C ALA A 410 -78.60 -17.67 -15.53
N PHE A 411 -79.02 -16.83 -16.49
CA PHE A 411 -79.73 -15.59 -16.22
C PHE A 411 -81.19 -15.71 -16.64
N VAL A 412 -82.08 -15.38 -15.72
CA VAL A 412 -83.50 -15.23 -16.04
C VAL A 412 -84.09 -14.03 -15.31
N LEU A 413 -84.94 -13.30 -16.02
CA LEU A 413 -85.72 -12.20 -15.49
C LEU A 413 -87.20 -12.51 -15.68
N TRP A 414 -87.94 -12.43 -14.58
CA TRP A 414 -89.38 -12.63 -14.50
C TRP A 414 -90.09 -11.33 -14.15
N ASP A 415 -91.31 -11.16 -14.64
CA ASP A 415 -92.19 -10.07 -14.24
C ASP A 415 -92.93 -10.39 -12.92
N HIS A 416 -93.69 -9.41 -12.43
CA HIS A 416 -94.46 -9.52 -11.17
C HIS A 416 -95.57 -10.59 -11.21
N ARG A 417 -95.97 -11.05 -12.40
CA ARG A 417 -96.97 -12.12 -12.61
C ARG A 417 -96.29 -13.47 -12.90
N LYS A 418 -94.98 -13.57 -12.65
CA LYS A 418 -94.13 -14.74 -12.94
C LYS A 418 -94.16 -15.15 -14.41
N ARG A 419 -94.11 -14.17 -15.32
CA ARG A 419 -93.91 -14.40 -16.77
C ARG A 419 -92.51 -14.03 -17.18
N LEU A 420 -91.96 -14.75 -18.15
CA LEU A 420 -90.59 -14.56 -18.61
C LEU A 420 -90.43 -13.18 -19.26
N VAL A 421 -89.44 -12.40 -18.86
CA VAL A 421 -89.08 -11.10 -19.49
C VAL A 421 -87.91 -11.31 -20.44
N MET A 422 -86.85 -11.98 -19.95
CA MET A 422 -85.75 -12.47 -20.77
C MET A 422 -85.02 -13.59 -20.04
N CYS A 423 -84.39 -14.48 -20.78
CA CYS A 423 -83.39 -15.39 -20.24
C CYS A 423 -82.29 -15.56 -21.27
N ASN A 424 -81.09 -15.88 -20.80
CA ASN A 424 -80.00 -16.23 -21.70
C ASN A 424 -79.99 -17.72 -22.05
N SER A 425 -79.19 -18.09 -23.03
CA SER A 425 -79.00 -19.48 -23.47
C SER A 425 -78.51 -20.42 -22.34
N LYS A 426 -77.79 -19.92 -21.33
CA LYS A 426 -77.32 -20.71 -20.19
C LYS A 426 -78.41 -21.12 -19.22
N PHE A 427 -79.39 -20.26 -19.00
CA PHE A 427 -80.59 -20.62 -18.25
C PHE A 427 -81.37 -21.74 -18.95
N GLN A 428 -81.49 -21.64 -20.28
CA GLN A 428 -82.14 -22.69 -21.08
C GLN A 428 -81.37 -24.02 -21.00
N GLN A 429 -80.04 -24.00 -21.13
CA GLN A 429 -79.21 -25.21 -21.01
C GLN A 429 -79.27 -25.83 -19.61
N LEU A 430 -79.23 -25.02 -18.56
CA LEU A 430 -79.28 -25.49 -17.17
C LEU A 430 -80.58 -26.24 -16.87
N HIS A 431 -81.70 -25.76 -17.41
CA HIS A 431 -83.03 -26.34 -17.25
C HIS A 431 -83.45 -27.26 -18.41
N GLY A 432 -82.55 -27.53 -19.37
CA GLY A 432 -82.84 -28.39 -20.53
C GLY A 432 -83.95 -27.89 -21.45
N LEU A 433 -84.20 -26.58 -21.49
CA LEU A 433 -85.29 -25.94 -22.24
C LEU A 433 -84.93 -25.76 -23.73
N LYS A 434 -85.92 -25.89 -24.62
CA LYS A 434 -85.77 -25.55 -26.05
C LYS A 434 -85.99 -24.05 -26.27
N PRO A 435 -85.23 -23.39 -27.18
CA PRO A 435 -85.30 -21.93 -27.37
C PRO A 435 -86.69 -21.40 -27.75
N GLU A 436 -87.46 -22.20 -28.51
CA GLU A 436 -88.81 -21.85 -29.00
C GLU A 436 -89.85 -21.68 -27.88
N LEU A 437 -89.56 -22.22 -26.68
CA LEU A 437 -90.44 -22.20 -25.52
C LEU A 437 -90.05 -21.09 -24.53
N ALA A 438 -88.83 -20.57 -24.63
CA ALA A 438 -88.28 -19.54 -23.74
C ALA A 438 -88.50 -18.12 -24.31
N VAL A 439 -89.74 -17.85 -24.72
CA VAL A 439 -90.14 -16.56 -25.30
C VAL A 439 -90.69 -15.65 -24.20
N PRO A 440 -90.43 -14.33 -24.23
CA PRO A 440 -90.99 -13.41 -23.26
C PRO A 440 -92.53 -13.50 -23.19
N GLY A 441 -93.09 -13.56 -21.97
CA GLY A 441 -94.52 -13.64 -21.67
C GLY A 441 -95.02 -15.00 -21.20
N VAL A 442 -94.22 -16.06 -21.37
CA VAL A 442 -94.55 -17.44 -20.93
C VAL A 442 -94.59 -17.51 -19.40
N PRO A 443 -95.65 -18.09 -18.79
CA PRO A 443 -95.73 -18.30 -17.35
C PRO A 443 -94.65 -19.26 -16.83
N TYR A 444 -94.14 -19.00 -15.63
CA TYR A 444 -93.11 -19.81 -14.97
C TYR A 444 -93.49 -21.30 -14.84
N GLU A 445 -94.73 -21.60 -14.45
CA GLU A 445 -95.20 -22.97 -14.23
C GLU A 445 -95.17 -23.78 -15.52
N GLU A 446 -95.62 -23.18 -16.62
CA GLU A 446 -95.61 -23.77 -17.96
C GLU A 446 -94.17 -23.99 -18.48
N LEU A 447 -93.26 -23.05 -18.22
CA LEU A 447 -91.86 -23.18 -18.62
C LEU A 447 -91.13 -24.27 -17.80
N MET A 448 -91.42 -24.38 -16.50
CA MET A 448 -90.72 -25.30 -15.60
C MET A 448 -91.26 -26.73 -15.64
N GLU A 449 -92.53 -26.96 -16.01
CA GLU A 449 -93.05 -28.31 -16.28
C GLU A 449 -92.32 -29.00 -17.44
N GLN A 450 -91.84 -28.21 -18.41
CA GLN A 450 -91.11 -28.68 -19.57
C GLN A 450 -89.58 -28.69 -19.38
N ALA A 451 -89.09 -28.24 -18.22
CA ALA A 451 -87.68 -28.28 -17.88
C ALA A 451 -87.23 -29.71 -17.56
N GLY A 452 -86.18 -30.19 -18.24
CA GLY A 452 -85.45 -31.38 -17.79
C GLY A 452 -84.81 -31.06 -16.45
N ASN A 453 -85.03 -31.88 -15.42
CA ASN A 453 -84.82 -31.47 -14.02
C ASN A 453 -83.50 -32.03 -13.43
N PRO A 454 -82.33 -31.36 -13.56
CA PRO A 454 -81.07 -31.82 -12.97
C PRO A 454 -80.90 -31.50 -11.48
N LEU A 455 -81.86 -30.80 -10.85
CA LEU A 455 -81.79 -30.38 -9.43
C LEU A 455 -82.33 -31.44 -8.45
N GLN A 456 -82.74 -32.62 -8.93
CA GLN A 456 -83.30 -33.68 -8.09
C GLN A 456 -82.17 -34.45 -7.37
N GLY A 457 -81.96 -34.12 -6.09
CA GLY A 457 -81.00 -34.80 -5.20
C GLY A 457 -79.83 -33.94 -4.72
N THR A 458 -80.04 -32.63 -4.56
CA THR A 458 -79.00 -31.64 -4.24
C THR A 458 -79.05 -31.19 -2.78
N GLU A 459 -77.89 -31.13 -2.13
CA GLU A 459 -77.75 -30.69 -0.72
C GLU A 459 -77.50 -29.17 -0.71
N ILE A 460 -78.38 -28.42 -0.03
CA ILE A 460 -78.21 -26.97 0.15
C ILE A 460 -77.20 -26.79 1.30
N ILE A 461 -76.00 -26.31 0.99
CA ILE A 461 -74.87 -26.30 1.94
C ILE A 461 -74.93 -25.07 2.84
N GLN A 462 -75.32 -23.92 2.29
CA GLN A 462 -75.53 -22.67 3.02
C GLN A 462 -76.73 -21.92 2.45
N GLY A 463 -77.74 -21.66 3.29
CA GLY A 463 -78.82 -20.72 3.02
C GLY A 463 -78.45 -19.34 3.55
N GLY A 464 -78.25 -18.38 2.66
CA GLY A 464 -78.10 -16.97 3.03
C GLY A 464 -79.37 -16.42 3.69
N LYS A 465 -79.21 -15.41 4.54
CA LYS A 465 -80.31 -14.71 5.23
C LYS A 465 -81.43 -14.37 4.26
N ASP A 466 -82.64 -14.85 4.57
CA ASP A 466 -83.86 -14.52 3.86
C ASP A 466 -84.31 -13.10 4.27
N SER A 467 -83.66 -12.08 3.70
CA SER A 467 -84.20 -10.73 3.69
C SER A 467 -85.24 -10.71 2.58
N GLY A 468 -86.53 -10.60 2.88
CA GLY A 468 -87.67 -10.88 1.97
C GLY A 468 -87.71 -10.26 0.55
N ASP A 469 -86.66 -9.57 0.12
CA ASP A 469 -86.42 -9.00 -1.21
C ASP A 469 -85.27 -9.68 -2.00
N SER A 470 -84.39 -10.45 -1.35
CA SER A 470 -83.31 -11.20 -2.00
C SER A 470 -82.93 -12.48 -1.26
N ARG A 471 -82.77 -13.57 -2.00
CA ARG A 471 -82.35 -14.89 -1.51
C ARG A 471 -81.06 -15.31 -2.22
N SER A 472 -80.11 -15.84 -1.45
CA SER A 472 -78.87 -16.40 -1.98
C SER A 472 -78.59 -17.75 -1.34
N TYR A 473 -78.30 -18.76 -2.14
CA TYR A 473 -77.99 -20.10 -1.63
C TYR A 473 -77.02 -20.83 -2.55
N GLU A 474 -76.19 -21.66 -1.93
CA GLU A 474 -75.17 -22.45 -2.61
C GLU A 474 -75.55 -23.93 -2.65
N VAL A 475 -75.34 -24.52 -3.81
CA VAL A 475 -75.78 -25.85 -4.16
C VAL A 475 -74.62 -26.57 -4.82
N LYS A 476 -74.26 -27.74 -4.28
CA LYS A 476 -73.25 -28.60 -4.91
C LYS A 476 -73.92 -29.74 -5.66
N LEU A 477 -73.74 -29.75 -6.97
CA LEU A 477 -74.24 -30.79 -7.86
C LEU A 477 -73.46 -32.10 -7.65
N ARG A 478 -74.09 -33.23 -8.00
CA ARG A 478 -73.47 -34.57 -7.88
C ARG A 478 -72.24 -34.77 -8.77
N ASP A 479 -72.13 -34.01 -9.85
CA ASP A 479 -70.97 -33.99 -10.75
C ASP A 479 -69.78 -33.17 -10.19
N GLY A 480 -69.93 -32.60 -9.00
CA GLY A 480 -68.89 -31.85 -8.30
C GLY A 480 -68.84 -30.36 -8.60
N ARG A 481 -69.72 -29.84 -9.47
CA ARG A 481 -69.87 -28.39 -9.71
C ARG A 481 -70.59 -27.70 -8.55
N TRP A 482 -70.17 -26.48 -8.26
CA TRP A 482 -70.76 -25.60 -7.26
C TRP A 482 -71.53 -24.49 -7.96
N LEU A 483 -72.83 -24.41 -7.71
CA LEU A 483 -73.68 -23.35 -8.20
C LEU A 483 -74.13 -22.45 -7.03
N GLN A 484 -74.06 -21.14 -7.22
CA GLN A 484 -74.66 -20.16 -6.33
C GLN A 484 -75.83 -19.52 -7.05
N PHE A 485 -77.03 -19.60 -6.47
CA PHE A 485 -78.20 -18.92 -6.97
C PHE A 485 -78.42 -17.64 -6.19
N ASN A 486 -78.47 -16.53 -6.91
CA ASN A 486 -78.75 -15.20 -6.38
C ASN A 486 -80.00 -14.67 -7.03
N GLU A 487 -80.90 -14.22 -6.18
CA GLU A 487 -82.30 -14.30 -6.50
C GLU A 487 -82.89 -13.03 -5.86
N ARG A 488 -83.35 -12.06 -6.67
CA ARG A 488 -83.65 -10.71 -6.21
C ARG A 488 -84.91 -10.14 -6.85
N ARG A 489 -85.74 -9.48 -6.05
CA ARG A 489 -86.90 -8.74 -6.57
C ARG A 489 -86.44 -7.50 -7.34
N THR A 490 -87.04 -7.30 -8.51
CA THR A 490 -86.87 -6.06 -9.26
C THR A 490 -87.82 -5.00 -8.69
N GLN A 491 -87.51 -3.72 -8.95
CA GLN A 491 -88.31 -2.60 -8.45
C GLN A 491 -89.77 -2.65 -8.93
N ASP A 492 -90.01 -3.29 -10.08
CA ASP A 492 -91.34 -3.47 -10.68
C ASP A 492 -92.10 -4.68 -10.12
N GLY A 493 -91.64 -5.26 -9.01
CA GLY A 493 -92.25 -6.41 -8.36
C GLY A 493 -91.99 -7.75 -9.04
N GLY A 494 -91.23 -7.76 -10.15
CA GLY A 494 -90.70 -8.95 -10.79
C GLY A 494 -89.51 -9.52 -10.04
N TYR A 495 -88.83 -10.49 -10.65
CA TYR A 495 -87.73 -11.18 -10.00
C TYR A 495 -86.64 -11.59 -10.99
N VAL A 496 -85.40 -11.27 -10.67
CA VAL A 496 -84.23 -11.73 -11.41
C VAL A 496 -83.57 -12.87 -10.65
N SER A 497 -83.29 -13.96 -11.34
CA SER A 497 -82.49 -15.06 -10.81
C SER A 497 -81.25 -15.23 -11.67
N VAL A 498 -80.11 -15.28 -11.01
CA VAL A 498 -78.80 -15.51 -11.60
C VAL A 498 -78.19 -16.73 -10.91
N GLY A 499 -78.02 -17.81 -11.66
CA GLY A 499 -77.34 -19.03 -11.23
C GLY A 499 -75.91 -19.05 -11.74
N ASN A 500 -74.94 -18.80 -10.85
CA ASN A 500 -73.53 -18.76 -11.20
C ASN A 500 -72.83 -20.08 -10.86
N ASP A 501 -71.97 -20.58 -11.76
CA ASP A 501 -71.04 -21.65 -11.44
C ASP A 501 -69.81 -21.10 -10.72
N ILE A 502 -69.87 -21.13 -9.38
CA ILE A 502 -68.81 -20.65 -8.51
C ILE A 502 -67.66 -21.67 -8.37
N THR A 503 -67.63 -22.76 -9.14
CA THR A 503 -66.56 -23.76 -9.04
C THR A 503 -65.18 -23.13 -9.30
N ALA A 504 -65.08 -22.25 -10.31
CA ALA A 504 -63.84 -21.55 -10.62
C ALA A 504 -63.45 -20.57 -9.51
N ILE A 505 -64.43 -19.86 -8.92
CA ILE A 505 -64.22 -18.92 -7.82
C ILE A 505 -63.74 -19.67 -6.57
N LYS A 506 -64.35 -20.81 -6.21
CA LYS A 506 -63.90 -21.64 -5.08
C LYS A 506 -62.50 -22.23 -5.30
N ARG A 507 -62.14 -22.56 -6.54
CA ARG A 507 -60.76 -22.94 -6.88
C ARG A 507 -59.80 -21.76 -6.77
N HIS A 508 -60.21 -20.56 -7.20
CA HIS A 508 -59.40 -19.36 -7.15
C HIS A 508 -59.21 -18.83 -5.73
N GLU A 509 -60.23 -18.91 -4.88
CA GLU A 509 -60.16 -18.59 -3.45
C GLU A 509 -59.11 -19.48 -2.75
N LYS A 510 -59.09 -20.77 -3.08
CA LYS A 510 -58.02 -21.68 -2.63
C LYS A 510 -56.65 -21.29 -3.18
N GLN A 511 -56.54 -20.91 -4.46
CA GLN A 511 -55.29 -20.44 -5.05
C GLN A 511 -54.79 -19.11 -4.45
N LEU A 512 -55.69 -18.19 -4.13
CA LEU A 512 -55.40 -16.92 -3.46
C LEU A 512 -54.81 -17.18 -2.07
N MET A 513 -55.44 -18.05 -1.28
CA MET A 513 -54.87 -18.49 0.00
C MET A 513 -53.48 -19.11 -0.18
N ASP A 514 -53.29 -19.99 -1.16
CA ASP A 514 -51.97 -20.59 -1.46
C ASP A 514 -50.94 -19.54 -1.95
N SER A 515 -51.38 -18.47 -2.60
CA SER A 515 -50.54 -17.36 -3.06
C SER A 515 -50.18 -16.41 -1.92
N GLU A 516 -51.12 -16.08 -1.03
CA GLU A 516 -50.86 -15.28 0.16
C GLU A 516 -49.88 -15.96 1.11
N LEU A 517 -50.03 -17.28 1.31
CA LEU A 517 -49.08 -18.08 2.08
C LEU A 517 -47.68 -18.03 1.46
N ARG A 518 -47.58 -18.15 0.12
CA ARG A 518 -46.30 -18.00 -0.60
C ARG A 518 -45.72 -16.59 -0.45
N GLN A 519 -46.54 -15.55 -0.59
CA GLN A 519 -46.09 -14.16 -0.48
C GLN A 519 -45.59 -13.84 0.94
N LYS A 520 -46.29 -14.30 1.98
CA LYS A 520 -45.84 -14.17 3.37
C LYS A 520 -44.50 -14.88 3.60
N ALA A 521 -44.30 -16.07 3.02
CA ALA A 521 -43.02 -16.77 3.08
C ALA A 521 -41.90 -15.99 2.38
N THR A 522 -42.15 -15.41 1.21
CA THR A 522 -41.16 -14.58 0.49
C THR A 522 -40.82 -13.30 1.25
N ILE A 523 -41.80 -12.63 1.88
CA ILE A 523 -41.54 -11.42 2.68
C ILE A 523 -40.67 -11.77 3.90
N ALA A 524 -40.94 -12.90 4.57
CA ALA A 524 -40.13 -13.36 5.68
C ALA A 524 -38.68 -13.65 5.25
N ASP A 525 -38.49 -14.36 4.14
CA ASP A 525 -37.16 -14.66 3.59
C ASP A 525 -36.40 -13.38 3.17
N LEU A 526 -37.08 -12.44 2.49
CA LEU A 526 -36.48 -11.18 2.07
C LEU A 526 -36.09 -10.31 3.28
N SER A 527 -36.93 -10.26 4.32
CA SER A 527 -36.63 -9.55 5.56
C SER A 527 -35.40 -10.15 6.26
N GLN A 528 -35.30 -11.47 6.32
CA GLN A 528 -34.14 -12.16 6.90
C GLN A 528 -32.86 -11.91 6.10
N SER A 529 -32.94 -11.96 4.76
CA SER A 529 -31.83 -11.66 3.86
C SER A 529 -31.35 -10.21 4.03
N ARG A 530 -32.27 -9.25 4.09
CA ARG A 530 -31.96 -7.83 4.32
C ARG A 530 -31.26 -7.62 5.66
N GLN A 531 -31.78 -8.19 6.75
CA GLN A 531 -31.17 -8.07 8.07
C GLN A 531 -29.75 -8.68 8.09
N LYS A 532 -29.54 -9.81 7.40
CA LYS A 532 -28.21 -10.41 7.26
C LYS A 532 -27.25 -9.49 6.50
N LEU A 533 -27.70 -8.87 5.41
CA LEU A 533 -26.91 -7.91 4.64
C LEU A 533 -26.55 -6.67 5.46
N GLU A 534 -27.48 -6.13 6.26
CA GLU A 534 -27.21 -4.98 7.14
C GLU A 534 -26.15 -5.30 8.20
N ILE A 535 -26.20 -6.51 8.79
CA ILE A 535 -25.16 -6.96 9.74
C ILE A 535 -23.80 -7.12 9.04
N GLN A 536 -23.78 -7.71 7.84
CA GLN A 536 -22.54 -7.86 7.06
C GLN A 536 -21.95 -6.52 6.66
N ALA A 537 -22.78 -5.55 6.25
CA ALA A 537 -22.35 -4.21 5.91
C ALA A 537 -21.67 -3.51 7.10
N LYS A 538 -22.26 -3.60 8.30
CA LYS A 538 -21.65 -3.06 9.53
C LYS A 538 -20.32 -3.73 9.87
N GLN A 539 -20.22 -5.04 9.75
CA GLN A 539 -18.97 -5.76 10.00
C GLN A 539 -17.87 -5.36 9.00
N LEU A 540 -18.22 -5.20 7.72
CA LEU A 540 -17.29 -4.75 6.68
C LEU A 540 -16.81 -3.32 6.94
N GLU A 541 -17.67 -2.43 7.41
CA GLU A 541 -17.30 -1.05 7.78
C GLU A 541 -16.33 -1.04 8.96
N GLU A 542 -16.58 -1.83 10.00
CA GLU A 542 -15.69 -1.93 11.16
C GLU A 542 -14.32 -2.51 10.77
N LEU A 543 -14.29 -3.57 9.96
CA LEU A 543 -13.06 -4.17 9.43
C LEU A 543 -12.30 -3.17 8.56
N ALA A 544 -12.97 -2.46 7.66
CA ALA A 544 -12.35 -1.44 6.83
C ALA A 544 -11.74 -0.31 7.67
N GLY A 545 -12.45 0.17 8.69
CA GLY A 545 -11.95 1.20 9.61
C GLY A 545 -10.73 0.74 10.42
N LYS A 546 -10.67 -0.54 10.80
CA LYS A 546 -9.50 -1.13 11.46
C LYS A 546 -8.31 -1.25 10.50
N HIS A 547 -8.55 -1.73 9.27
CA HIS A 547 -7.52 -1.83 8.24
C HIS A 547 -6.95 -0.47 7.84
N GLU A 548 -7.76 0.59 7.73
CA GLU A 548 -7.30 1.95 7.44
C GLU A 548 -6.32 2.42 8.53
N LYS A 549 -6.66 2.26 9.81
CA LYS A 549 -5.80 2.66 10.94
C LYS A 549 -4.47 1.91 10.95
N GLU A 550 -4.49 0.61 10.70
CA GLU A 550 -3.26 -0.19 10.61
C GLU A 550 -2.40 0.21 9.41
N ARG A 551 -3.03 0.49 8.26
CA ARG A 551 -2.36 0.97 7.05
C ARG A 551 -1.68 2.31 7.28
N THR A 552 -2.37 3.30 7.85
CA THR A 552 -1.79 4.61 8.17
C THR A 552 -0.59 4.46 9.10
N ARG A 553 -0.69 3.63 10.15
CA ARG A 553 0.43 3.39 11.07
C ARG A 553 1.64 2.74 10.38
N ALA A 554 1.39 1.80 9.46
CA ALA A 554 2.45 1.16 8.69
C ALA A 554 3.11 2.14 7.69
N GLU A 555 2.31 2.99 7.04
CA GLU A 555 2.81 4.03 6.12
C GLU A 555 3.66 5.07 6.86
N GLU A 556 3.21 5.56 8.02
CA GLU A 556 3.99 6.47 8.86
C GLU A 556 5.34 5.86 9.27
N ALA A 557 5.34 4.59 9.69
CA ALA A 557 6.57 3.87 10.04
C ALA A 557 7.50 3.69 8.83
N ASN A 558 6.94 3.36 7.65
CA ASN A 558 7.72 3.19 6.44
C ASN A 558 8.29 4.51 5.91
N GLN A 559 7.53 5.60 6.02
CA GLN A 559 8.00 6.94 5.68
C GLN A 559 9.14 7.35 6.61
N ALA A 560 8.98 7.19 7.93
CA ALA A 560 10.04 7.47 8.90
C ALA A 560 11.32 6.65 8.62
N LYS A 561 11.18 5.38 8.23
CA LYS A 561 12.31 4.53 7.82
C LYS A 561 12.97 5.01 6.53
N SER A 562 12.19 5.49 5.57
CA SER A 562 12.70 6.02 4.31
C SER A 562 13.47 7.33 4.53
N ASP A 563 12.91 8.23 5.34
CA ASP A 563 13.54 9.49 5.73
C ASP A 563 14.84 9.24 6.51
N PHE A 564 14.85 8.24 7.40
CA PHE A 564 16.05 7.76 8.10
C PHE A 564 17.16 7.34 7.12
N LEU A 565 16.84 6.48 6.15
CA LEU A 565 17.83 5.97 5.19
C LEU A 565 18.35 7.07 4.27
N ALA A 566 17.47 7.97 3.82
CA ALA A 566 17.85 9.09 2.97
C ALA A 566 18.81 10.05 3.69
N ASN A 567 18.48 10.43 4.94
CA ASN A 567 19.32 11.29 5.76
C ASN A 567 20.66 10.63 6.09
N MET A 568 20.66 9.35 6.44
CA MET A 568 21.89 8.58 6.65
C MET A 568 22.80 8.59 5.42
N SER A 569 22.24 8.35 4.23
CA SER A 569 23.04 8.36 3.00
C SER A 569 23.69 9.74 2.78
N HIS A 570 22.99 10.83 3.09
CA HIS A 570 23.53 12.18 2.96
C HIS A 570 24.64 12.47 3.97
N GLU A 571 24.44 12.09 5.24
CA GLU A 571 25.40 12.30 6.33
C GLU A 571 26.67 11.46 6.19
N LEU A 572 26.59 10.28 5.55
CA LEU A 572 27.76 9.45 5.24
C LEU A 572 28.49 9.93 3.98
N ARG A 573 27.76 10.32 2.93
CA ARG A 573 28.37 10.71 1.64
C ARG A 573 29.20 11.99 1.75
N THR A 574 28.74 12.97 2.52
CA THR A 574 29.41 14.28 2.62
C THR A 574 30.85 14.19 3.17
N PRO A 575 31.12 13.57 4.34
CA PRO A 575 32.48 13.38 4.83
C PRO A 575 33.29 12.40 3.96
N LEU A 576 32.66 11.38 3.38
CA LEU A 576 33.35 10.44 2.49
C LEU A 576 33.87 11.14 1.22
N ASN A 577 33.06 11.99 0.60
CA ASN A 577 33.47 12.78 -0.55
C ASN A 577 34.59 13.77 -0.21
N ALA A 578 34.60 14.31 1.01
CA ALA A 578 35.70 15.15 1.47
C ALA A 578 37.00 14.34 1.62
N VAL A 579 36.94 13.15 2.19
CA VAL A 579 38.09 12.24 2.30
C VAL A 579 38.66 11.90 0.92
N ILE A 580 37.79 11.49 -0.01
CA ILE A 580 38.18 11.14 -1.38
C ILE A 580 38.76 12.36 -2.09
N GLY A 581 38.05 13.49 -2.13
CA GLY A 581 38.48 14.68 -2.86
C GLY A 581 39.78 15.29 -2.33
N PHE A 582 39.96 15.36 -1.01
CA PHE A 582 41.24 15.84 -0.46
C PHE A 582 42.38 14.85 -0.72
N SER A 583 42.12 13.53 -0.71
CA SER A 583 43.12 12.54 -1.07
C SER A 583 43.50 12.57 -2.56
N GLU A 584 42.54 12.81 -3.45
CA GLU A 584 42.76 12.98 -4.90
C GLU A 584 43.60 14.23 -5.17
N ILE A 585 43.29 15.36 -4.54
CA ILE A 585 44.05 16.61 -4.67
C ILE A 585 45.51 16.42 -4.22
N MET A 586 45.74 15.65 -3.16
CA MET A 586 47.09 15.30 -2.70
C MET A 586 47.79 14.35 -3.66
N GLN A 587 47.07 13.39 -4.24
CA GLN A 587 47.63 12.42 -5.19
C GLN A 587 48.00 13.04 -6.54
N GLU A 588 47.24 14.02 -7.01
CA GLU A 588 47.50 14.77 -8.24
C GLU A 588 48.55 15.87 -8.07
N GLU A 589 49.05 16.08 -6.86
CA GLU A 589 50.06 17.09 -6.53
C GLU A 589 49.70 18.52 -7.03
N LEU A 590 48.41 18.87 -7.01
CA LEU A 590 47.87 20.14 -7.55
C LEU A 590 48.48 21.41 -6.94
N PHE A 591 49.10 21.31 -5.77
CA PHE A 591 49.79 22.41 -5.07
C PHE A 591 51.31 22.19 -4.95
N GLY A 592 51.90 21.37 -5.82
CA GLY A 592 53.32 21.00 -5.83
C GLY A 592 53.59 19.70 -5.07
N GLU A 593 54.88 19.40 -4.82
CA GLU A 593 55.31 18.17 -4.14
C GLU A 593 54.69 18.02 -2.75
N LEU A 594 54.48 16.75 -2.35
CA LEU A 594 53.98 16.39 -1.02
C LEU A 594 54.89 16.97 0.08
N GLY A 595 54.36 17.95 0.83
CA GLY A 595 55.09 18.70 1.85
C GLY A 595 54.58 20.13 2.08
N SER A 596 53.78 20.67 1.15
CA SER A 596 53.16 22.00 1.30
C SER A 596 52.22 22.11 2.53
N ASP A 597 52.11 23.31 3.09
CA ASP A 597 51.23 23.56 4.25
C ASP A 597 49.75 23.26 3.96
N LYS A 598 49.31 23.40 2.70
CA LYS A 598 47.94 23.05 2.28
C LYS A 598 47.67 21.56 2.38
N TYR A 599 48.62 20.70 2.04
CA TYR A 599 48.45 19.25 2.22
C TYR A 599 48.35 18.87 3.70
N ARG A 600 49.02 19.59 4.60
CA ARG A 600 48.87 19.39 6.05
C ARG A 600 47.47 19.79 6.55
N GLU A 601 46.81 20.75 5.91
CA GLU A 601 45.41 21.08 6.16
C GLU A 601 44.48 19.97 5.66
N TYR A 602 44.68 19.49 4.43
CA TYR A 602 43.91 18.37 3.86
C TYR A 602 44.06 17.07 4.65
N CYS A 603 45.27 16.73 5.12
CA CYS A 603 45.47 15.60 6.03
C CYS A 603 44.64 15.74 7.31
N ARG A 604 44.55 16.95 7.88
CA ARG A 604 43.72 17.23 9.06
C ARG A 604 42.24 17.10 8.74
N ASP A 605 41.80 17.59 7.58
CA ASP A 605 40.40 17.48 7.15
C ASP A 605 39.98 16.04 6.83
N ILE A 606 40.87 15.25 6.22
CA ILE A 606 40.68 13.80 5.99
C ILE A 606 40.55 13.09 7.35
N HIS A 607 41.47 13.34 8.28
CA HIS A 607 41.44 12.71 9.60
C HIS A 607 40.18 13.08 10.40
N SER A 608 39.81 14.37 10.38
CA SER A 608 38.59 14.87 11.00
C SER A 608 37.32 14.24 10.38
N SER A 609 37.26 14.17 9.05
CA SER A 609 36.14 13.56 8.33
C SER A 609 36.02 12.06 8.58
N GLY A 610 37.14 11.32 8.65
CA GLY A 610 37.16 9.90 9.00
C GLY A 610 36.74 9.64 10.45
N THR A 611 37.21 10.45 11.40
CA THR A 611 36.82 10.34 12.82
C THR A 611 35.33 10.64 13.00
N PHE A 612 34.81 11.65 12.29
CA PHE A 612 33.39 11.96 12.26
C PHE A 612 32.56 10.80 11.72
N LEU A 613 32.98 10.18 10.60
CA LEU A 613 32.30 9.04 9.99
C LEU A 613 32.21 7.85 10.96
N LEU A 614 33.31 7.53 11.65
CA LEU A 614 33.32 6.48 12.67
C LEU A 614 32.36 6.77 13.82
N GLY A 615 32.28 8.02 14.27
CA GLY A 615 31.30 8.44 15.28
C GLY A 615 29.86 8.22 14.81
N VAL A 616 29.53 8.64 13.58
CA VAL A 616 28.20 8.44 12.98
C VAL A 616 27.86 6.94 12.87
N ILE A 617 28.80 6.11 12.42
CA ILE A 617 28.59 4.65 12.32
C ILE A 617 28.30 4.04 13.70
N ASN A 618 29.06 4.41 14.72
CA ASN A 618 28.84 3.92 16.08
C ASN A 618 27.47 4.37 16.61
N ASP A 619 27.08 5.64 16.41
CA ASP A 619 25.77 6.14 16.79
C ASP A 619 24.63 5.34 16.12
N ILE A 620 24.79 4.97 14.84
CA ILE A 620 23.82 4.15 14.10
C ILE A 620 23.74 2.74 14.68
N LEU A 621 24.90 2.12 14.98
CA LEU A 621 24.95 0.78 15.55
C LEU A 621 24.30 0.74 16.93
N ASP A 622 24.54 1.76 17.76
CA ASP A 622 23.92 1.88 19.08
C ASP A 622 22.41 2.08 18.96
N MET A 623 21.95 2.96 18.07
CA MET A 623 20.51 3.13 17.80
C MET A 623 19.87 1.83 17.31
N SER A 624 20.52 1.11 16.39
CA SER A 624 20.02 -0.16 15.86
C SER A 624 19.91 -1.24 16.94
N LYS A 625 20.90 -1.35 17.84
CA LYS A 625 20.85 -2.26 18.99
C LYS A 625 19.70 -1.90 19.95
N ILE A 626 19.47 -0.61 20.18
CA ILE A 626 18.38 -0.11 21.04
C ILE A 626 17.01 -0.44 20.42
N GLU A 627 16.79 -0.17 19.13
CA GLU A 627 15.52 -0.47 18.45
C GLU A 627 15.22 -1.96 18.36
N ALA A 628 16.26 -2.79 18.16
CA ALA A 628 16.13 -4.24 18.15
C ALA A 628 15.94 -4.84 19.56
N GLY A 629 15.94 -4.03 20.62
CA GLY A 629 15.85 -4.49 22.01
C GLY A 629 17.06 -5.30 22.47
N ARG A 630 18.19 -5.21 21.76
CA ARG A 630 19.44 -5.94 22.05
C ARG A 630 20.44 -5.15 22.88
N PHE A 631 20.11 -3.91 23.23
CA PHE A 631 20.94 -3.07 24.09
C PHE A 631 20.65 -3.38 25.56
N THR A 632 21.63 -3.96 26.26
CA THR A 632 21.52 -4.33 27.67
C THR A 632 22.26 -3.31 28.54
N LEU A 633 21.59 -2.80 29.57
CA LEU A 633 22.22 -1.92 30.58
C LEU A 633 22.81 -2.74 31.71
N ASP A 634 24.03 -2.39 32.12
CA ASP A 634 24.71 -2.99 33.26
C ASP A 634 24.66 -2.02 34.44
N PHE A 635 23.83 -2.31 35.44
CA PHE A 635 23.57 -1.40 36.55
C PHE A 635 24.58 -1.60 37.69
N GLU A 636 25.33 -0.56 37.99
CA GLU A 636 26.25 -0.48 39.13
C GLU A 636 25.96 0.77 39.99
N PRO A 637 26.39 0.79 41.27
CA PRO A 637 26.40 2.03 42.06
C PRO A 637 27.37 3.03 41.43
N VAL A 638 26.86 4.19 41.06
CA VAL A 638 27.58 5.22 40.32
C VAL A 638 27.57 6.53 41.11
N SER A 639 28.77 7.05 41.40
CA SER A 639 28.93 8.43 41.87
C SER A 639 28.76 9.41 40.71
N VAL A 640 27.78 10.31 40.83
CA VAL A 640 27.48 11.33 39.82
C VAL A 640 28.59 12.36 39.73
N ASP A 641 29.24 12.67 40.85
CA ASP A 641 30.35 13.63 40.95
C ASP A 641 31.51 13.16 40.05
N THR A 642 31.92 11.90 40.21
CA THR A 642 33.02 11.31 39.43
C THR A 642 32.74 11.31 37.92
N ILE A 643 31.52 10.94 37.50
CA ILE A 643 31.20 10.93 36.06
C ILE A 643 31.16 12.35 35.48
N LEU A 644 30.61 13.33 36.22
CA LEU A 644 30.58 14.71 35.78
C LEU A 644 31.99 15.28 35.62
N GLU A 645 32.88 15.06 36.59
CA GLU A 645 34.28 15.46 36.51
C GLU A 645 34.99 14.86 35.28
N GLU A 646 34.86 13.54 35.07
CA GLU A 646 35.44 12.86 33.90
C GLU A 646 34.93 13.45 32.59
N THR A 647 33.63 13.77 32.52
CA THR A 647 32.99 14.28 31.31
C THR A 647 33.38 15.73 31.05
N LEU A 648 33.40 16.56 32.09
CA LEU A 648 33.82 17.96 32.00
C LEU A 648 35.29 18.09 31.61
N ARG A 649 36.16 17.19 32.07
CA ARG A 649 37.56 17.16 31.66
C ARG A 649 37.72 16.98 30.15
N ILE A 650 36.90 16.13 29.53
CA ILE A 650 36.91 15.91 28.07
C ILE A 650 36.44 17.17 27.33
N ILE A 651 35.36 17.78 27.82
CA ILE A 651 34.72 18.95 27.18
C ILE A 651 35.51 20.25 27.40
N SER A 652 36.33 20.32 28.45
CA SER A 652 37.10 21.52 28.83
C SER A 652 37.92 22.11 27.69
N ARG A 653 38.57 21.26 26.88
CA ARG A 653 39.40 21.70 25.74
C ARG A 653 38.57 22.33 24.64
N GLU A 654 37.42 21.74 24.30
CA GLU A 654 36.51 22.29 23.29
C GLU A 654 35.88 23.60 23.76
N ALA A 655 35.51 23.68 25.03
CA ALA A 655 34.97 24.89 25.64
C ALA A 655 36.03 26.01 25.67
N ALA A 656 37.28 25.72 26.05
CA ALA A 656 38.38 26.67 26.05
C ALA A 656 38.68 27.23 24.67
N ASN A 657 38.67 26.40 23.62
CA ASN A 657 38.84 26.84 22.24
C ASN A 657 37.77 27.85 21.78
N LYS A 658 36.58 27.84 22.40
CA LYS A 658 35.48 28.79 22.15
C LYS A 658 35.36 29.88 23.24
N GLU A 659 36.31 29.95 24.18
CA GLU A 659 36.27 30.89 25.31
C GLU A 659 34.97 30.75 26.15
N ILE A 660 34.41 29.54 26.25
CA ILE A 660 33.17 29.28 27.01
C ILE A 660 33.50 28.96 28.47
N THR A 661 32.85 29.64 29.41
CA THR A 661 32.96 29.36 30.85
C THR A 661 31.93 28.30 31.25
N ILE A 662 32.37 27.20 31.87
CA ILE A 662 31.47 26.18 32.42
C ILE A 662 31.37 26.39 33.93
N ARG A 663 30.15 26.53 34.44
CA ARG A 663 29.84 26.60 35.87
C ARG A 663 29.06 25.37 36.30
N GLU A 664 29.45 24.79 37.41
CA GLU A 664 28.79 23.62 37.98
C GLU A 664 28.18 23.93 39.34
N ALA A 665 27.03 23.31 39.61
CA ALA A 665 26.40 23.27 40.92
C ALA A 665 25.83 21.86 41.13
N VAL A 666 26.65 21.01 41.73
CA VAL A 666 26.35 19.61 42.00
C VAL A 666 26.12 19.46 43.50
N GLN A 667 25.05 18.77 43.88
CA GLN A 667 24.83 18.38 45.27
C GLN A 667 25.85 17.28 45.64
N GLU A 668 26.55 17.41 46.77
CA GLU A 668 27.57 16.44 47.19
C GLU A 668 26.97 15.07 47.54
N GLY A 669 27.73 13.99 47.26
CA GLY A 669 27.41 12.63 47.70
C GLY A 669 26.26 11.97 46.92
N LEU A 670 26.10 12.34 45.65
CA LEU A 670 25.05 11.80 44.78
C LEU A 670 25.44 10.43 44.22
N GLU A 671 24.77 9.38 44.69
CA GLU A 671 24.89 8.03 44.14
C GLU A 671 23.58 7.56 43.49
N ILE A 672 23.70 6.86 42.36
CA ILE A 672 22.58 6.24 41.63
C ILE A 672 22.93 4.81 41.19
N ASP A 673 21.94 3.92 41.16
CA ASP A 673 22.09 2.64 40.45
C ASP A 673 21.84 2.86 38.94
N ALA A 674 22.90 2.87 38.12
CA ALA A 674 22.82 3.13 36.69
C ALA A 674 23.94 2.45 35.89
N ASP A 675 23.82 2.42 34.56
CA ASP A 675 24.95 2.03 33.71
C ASP A 675 25.87 3.25 33.52
N ARG A 676 27.07 3.17 34.12
CA ARG A 676 28.08 4.22 34.08
C ARG A 676 28.42 4.65 32.66
N ARG A 677 28.54 3.71 31.72
CA ARG A 677 28.90 4.01 30.32
C ARG A 677 27.77 4.77 29.63
N ALA A 678 26.53 4.34 29.83
CA ALA A 678 25.36 5.00 29.25
C ALA A 678 25.12 6.40 29.84
N VAL A 679 25.30 6.58 31.15
CA VAL A 679 25.19 7.91 31.79
C VAL A 679 26.28 8.85 31.28
N LYS A 680 27.53 8.37 31.16
CA LYS A 680 28.64 9.14 30.57
C LYS A 680 28.34 9.53 29.12
N GLN A 681 27.79 8.62 28.33
CA GLN A 681 27.38 8.90 26.94
C GLN A 681 26.29 9.98 26.86
N ILE A 682 25.27 9.90 27.73
CA ILE A 682 24.24 10.95 27.83
C ILE A 682 24.89 12.31 28.10
N LEU A 683 25.79 12.38 29.08
CA LEU A 683 26.42 13.64 29.49
C LEU A 683 27.35 14.21 28.41
N LEU A 684 28.17 13.38 27.77
CA LEU A 684 29.02 13.80 26.64
C LEU A 684 28.17 14.39 25.51
N ASN A 685 27.08 13.72 25.13
CA ASN A 685 26.18 14.19 24.07
C ASN A 685 25.53 15.54 24.43
N LEU A 686 25.10 15.71 25.68
CA LEU A 686 24.45 16.94 26.11
C LEU A 686 25.42 18.11 26.26
N LEU A 687 26.60 17.87 26.84
CA LEU A 687 27.63 18.90 27.04
C LEU A 687 28.29 19.32 25.72
N SER A 688 28.59 18.37 24.84
CA SER A 688 29.12 18.68 23.51
C SER A 688 28.12 19.52 22.71
N ASN A 689 26.82 19.21 22.77
CA ASN A 689 25.78 20.05 22.17
C ASN A 689 25.74 21.46 22.78
N ALA A 690 25.84 21.58 24.11
CA ALA A 690 25.86 22.88 24.77
C ALA A 690 27.05 23.75 24.32
N VAL A 691 28.26 23.18 24.21
CA VAL A 691 29.46 23.88 23.69
C VAL A 691 29.34 24.20 22.20
N LYS A 692 28.80 23.28 21.43
CA LYS A 692 28.61 23.43 19.98
C LYS A 692 27.68 24.60 19.66
N PHE A 693 26.57 24.75 20.38
CA PHE A 693 25.54 25.76 20.09
C PHE A 693 25.64 27.05 20.93
N SER A 694 26.57 27.11 21.88
CA SER A 694 26.94 28.34 22.57
C SER A 694 27.77 29.26 21.68
N ASN A 695 27.56 30.56 21.86
CA ASN A 695 28.37 31.61 21.23
C ASN A 695 29.76 31.68 21.88
N LYS A 696 30.73 32.25 21.16
CA LYS A 696 32.09 32.52 21.68
C LYS A 696 32.02 33.46 22.90
N GLY A 697 32.76 33.18 23.97
CA GLY A 697 32.66 33.93 25.23
C GLY A 697 31.40 33.61 26.06
N GLY A 698 30.65 32.58 25.69
CA GLY A 698 29.40 32.18 26.33
C GLY A 698 29.60 31.47 27.67
N GLU A 699 28.49 31.08 28.28
CA GLU A 699 28.45 30.42 29.58
C GLU A 699 27.53 29.21 29.56
N ILE A 700 27.97 28.10 30.14
CA ILE A 700 27.21 26.85 30.29
C ILE A 700 27.08 26.54 31.77
N PHE A 701 25.86 26.27 32.24
CA PHE A 701 25.57 25.86 33.62
C PHE A 701 25.18 24.40 33.70
N VAL A 702 25.89 23.64 34.52
CA VAL A 702 25.60 22.23 34.82
C VAL A 702 25.06 22.13 36.24
N ARG A 703 23.87 21.56 36.40
CA ARG A 703 23.20 21.40 37.70
C ARG A 703 22.78 19.96 37.91
N ALA A 704 23.21 19.32 38.99
CA ALA A 704 22.79 17.96 39.34
C ALA A 704 22.23 17.93 40.77
N ARG A 705 21.00 17.43 40.92
CA ARG A 705 20.28 17.37 42.20
C ARG A 705 19.21 16.28 42.22
N ILE A 706 18.82 15.84 43.40
CA ILE A 706 17.69 14.91 43.57
C ILE A 706 16.37 15.69 43.62
N VAL A 707 15.39 15.27 42.82
CA VAL A 707 14.02 15.82 42.83
C VAL A 707 13.02 14.67 42.78
N SER A 708 12.19 14.53 43.81
CA SER A 708 11.10 13.53 43.86
C SER A 708 11.56 12.10 43.55
N LYS A 709 12.66 11.65 44.17
CA LYS A 709 13.29 10.31 43.99
C LYS A 709 13.91 10.03 42.61
N CYS A 710 14.13 11.05 41.81
CA CYS A 710 14.93 10.98 40.59
C CYS A 710 16.13 11.92 40.70
N LEU A 711 17.29 11.49 40.22
CA LEU A 711 18.39 12.38 39.87
C LEU A 711 17.95 13.22 38.67
N ARG A 712 18.12 14.54 38.76
CA ARG A 712 17.96 15.47 37.64
C ARG A 712 19.28 16.14 37.36
N ILE A 713 19.79 15.92 36.15
CA ILE A 713 20.95 16.65 35.61
C ILE A 713 20.43 17.61 34.54
N SER A 714 20.71 18.90 34.71
CA SER A 714 20.30 19.98 33.82
C SER A 714 21.53 20.70 33.28
N ILE A 715 21.62 20.81 31.96
CA ILE A 715 22.66 21.54 31.24
C ILE A 715 21.98 22.71 30.54
N GLU A 716 22.42 23.91 30.85
CA GLU A 716 21.87 25.17 30.34
C GLU A 716 22.96 25.92 29.58
N ASP A 717 22.68 26.22 28.31
CA ASP A 717 23.51 27.08 27.47
C ASP A 717 22.80 28.42 27.19
N LYS A 718 23.59 29.48 26.99
CA LYS A 718 23.14 30.79 26.52
C LYS A 718 23.37 30.96 25.00
N GLY A 719 23.14 29.90 24.24
CA GLY A 719 23.39 29.85 22.80
C GLY A 719 22.26 30.39 21.93
N ILE A 720 22.26 29.96 20.67
CA ILE A 720 21.29 30.36 19.64
C ILE A 720 19.82 30.05 20.01
N GLY A 721 19.58 29.08 20.89
CA GLY A 721 18.25 28.59 21.22
C GLY A 721 17.55 27.89 20.04
N ILE A 722 16.36 27.36 20.31
CA ILE A 722 15.57 26.56 19.36
C ILE A 722 14.17 27.17 19.26
N SER A 723 13.65 27.25 18.03
CA SER A 723 12.29 27.74 17.76
C SER A 723 11.22 26.80 18.34
N LYS A 724 10.02 27.31 18.64
CA LYS A 724 8.92 26.48 19.17
C LYS A 724 8.48 25.38 18.18
N HIS A 725 8.59 25.65 16.89
CA HIS A 725 8.25 24.69 15.83
C HIS A 725 9.26 23.53 15.82
N ASP A 726 10.57 23.82 15.89
CA ASP A 726 11.60 22.79 15.83
C ASP A 726 11.75 22.03 17.15
N LEU A 727 11.37 22.64 18.27
CA LEU A 727 11.35 21.96 19.57
C LEU A 727 10.41 20.73 19.59
N SER A 728 9.33 20.76 18.80
CA SER A 728 8.37 19.64 18.69
C SER A 728 8.91 18.43 17.92
N LYS A 729 10.02 18.62 17.21
CA LYS A 729 10.67 17.70 16.29
C LYS A 729 11.91 17.03 16.92
N LEU A 730 12.59 17.76 17.80
CA LEU A 730 13.79 17.27 18.48
C LEU A 730 13.57 16.04 19.38
N GLY A 731 14.54 15.12 19.33
CA GLY A 731 14.53 13.87 20.11
C GLY A 731 14.09 12.64 19.30
N ARG A 732 13.65 12.84 18.06
CA ARG A 732 13.52 11.80 17.04
C ARG A 732 14.87 11.59 16.33
N PRO A 733 15.18 10.37 15.85
CA PRO A 733 16.42 10.12 15.11
C PRO A 733 16.58 11.06 13.92
N PHE A 734 17.78 11.63 13.74
CA PHE A 734 18.17 12.48 12.59
C PHE A 734 17.40 13.80 12.40
N GLU A 735 16.54 14.19 13.34
CA GLU A 735 15.88 15.50 13.27
C GLU A 735 16.79 16.60 13.83
N GLN A 736 17.23 17.52 12.96
CA GLN A 736 18.01 18.72 13.30
C GLN A 736 17.17 19.99 13.06
N ALA A 737 17.38 21.03 13.88
CA ALA A 737 16.74 22.33 13.66
C ALA A 737 17.31 23.02 12.41
N GLN A 738 16.46 23.20 11.38
CA GLN A 738 16.83 23.77 10.09
C GLN A 738 16.90 25.31 10.15
N ASN A 739 18.01 25.87 10.64
CA ASN A 739 18.31 27.30 10.53
C ASN A 739 19.60 27.55 9.72
N GLN A 740 19.69 28.69 9.03
CA GLN A 740 20.83 29.06 8.17
C GLN A 740 22.17 29.10 8.95
N MET A 741 22.13 29.30 10.27
CA MET A 741 23.31 29.32 11.15
C MET A 741 23.71 27.94 11.70
N THR A 742 22.80 26.94 11.65
CA THR A 742 23.07 25.55 12.05
C THR A 742 23.75 24.73 10.94
N ARG A 743 23.66 25.17 9.67
CA ARG A 743 24.30 24.49 8.52
C ARG A 743 25.82 24.37 8.64
N ASN A 744 26.48 25.29 9.34
CA ASN A 744 27.94 25.28 9.51
C ASN A 744 28.43 24.29 10.59
N HIS A 745 27.52 23.64 11.32
CA HIS A 745 27.85 22.85 12.50
C HIS A 745 27.52 21.35 12.28
N LYS A 746 28.44 20.62 11.64
CA LYS A 746 28.33 19.17 11.35
C LYS A 746 28.07 18.34 12.63
N GLY A 747 27.09 17.46 12.62
CA GLY A 747 26.75 16.56 13.74
C GLY A 747 25.80 15.46 13.27
N SER A 748 25.81 14.29 13.90
CA SER A 748 25.03 13.12 13.45
C SER A 748 23.51 13.28 13.58
N GLY A 749 23.04 14.22 14.39
CA GLY A 749 21.60 14.36 14.73
C GLY A 749 21.05 13.20 15.58
N LEU A 750 21.86 12.19 15.87
CA LEU A 750 21.48 10.99 16.64
C LEU A 750 21.70 11.14 18.14
N GLY A 751 22.69 11.95 18.57
CA GLY A 751 23.11 12.01 19.96
C GLY A 751 21.98 12.31 20.95
N LEU A 752 21.03 13.18 20.59
CA LEU A 752 19.88 13.50 21.45
C LEU A 752 18.86 12.36 21.51
N ALA A 753 18.64 11.66 20.40
CA ALA A 753 17.75 10.50 20.33
C ALA A 753 18.32 9.30 21.10
N ILE A 754 19.63 9.08 21.01
CA ILE A 754 20.37 8.10 21.81
C ILE A 754 20.25 8.46 23.30
N SER A 755 20.52 9.72 23.68
CA SER A 755 20.40 10.14 25.09
C SER A 755 18.97 9.97 25.64
N ALA A 756 17.95 10.27 24.83
CA ALA A 756 16.56 10.06 25.23
C ALA A 756 16.21 8.57 25.38
N SER A 757 16.76 7.71 24.52
CA SER A 757 16.53 6.26 24.57
C SER A 757 17.28 5.60 25.72
N LEU A 758 18.55 5.94 25.95
CA LEU A 758 19.33 5.51 27.10
C LEU A 758 18.64 5.94 28.40
N ALA A 759 18.19 7.20 28.52
CA ALA A 759 17.44 7.67 29.69
C ALA A 759 16.14 6.88 29.90
N ARG A 760 15.42 6.53 28.83
CA ARG A 760 14.19 5.74 28.91
C ARG A 760 14.46 4.31 29.37
N MET A 761 15.53 3.67 28.88
CA MET A 761 15.94 2.33 29.32
C MET A 761 16.34 2.31 30.81
N HIS A 762 16.82 3.42 31.36
CA HIS A 762 17.03 3.58 32.81
C HIS A 762 15.73 3.83 33.60
N GLY A 763 14.56 3.82 32.96
CA GLY A 763 13.28 4.20 33.59
C GLY A 763 13.08 5.71 33.76
N GLY A 764 13.91 6.51 33.10
CA GLY A 764 13.95 7.95 33.17
C GLY A 764 13.30 8.67 31.98
N LYS A 765 13.56 9.98 31.87
CA LYS A 765 13.14 10.80 30.72
C LYS A 765 14.03 12.00 30.48
N LEU A 766 14.10 12.44 29.24
CA LEU A 766 14.79 13.65 28.81
C LEU A 766 13.77 14.76 28.50
N LYS A 767 14.07 15.99 28.89
CA LYS A 767 13.23 17.19 28.65
C LYS A 767 14.08 18.33 28.12
N ILE A 768 13.53 19.08 27.18
CA ILE A 768 14.20 20.24 26.57
C ILE A 768 13.29 21.45 26.74
N ARG A 769 13.87 22.57 27.14
CA ARG A 769 13.24 23.89 27.16
C ARG A 769 14.17 24.84 26.46
N SER A 770 13.71 25.52 25.43
CA SER A 770 14.54 26.45 24.67
C SER A 770 13.72 27.63 24.20
N ARG A 771 14.39 28.75 23.99
CA ARG A 771 13.82 29.91 23.32
C ARG A 771 14.90 30.50 22.42
N GLU A 772 14.54 30.69 21.15
CA GLU A 772 15.39 31.30 20.14
C GLU A 772 15.99 32.64 20.63
N GLY A 773 17.31 32.77 20.47
CA GLY A 773 18.12 33.89 20.95
C GLY A 773 18.40 33.96 22.45
N LYS A 774 17.84 33.04 23.27
CA LYS A 774 18.05 33.01 24.72
C LYS A 774 18.82 31.79 25.23
N GLY A 775 18.95 30.74 24.41
CA GLY A 775 19.64 29.50 24.76
C GLY A 775 18.72 28.32 25.06
N THR A 776 19.32 27.20 25.43
CA THR A 776 18.62 25.92 25.65
C THR A 776 18.95 25.32 27.01
N ILE A 777 17.94 24.69 27.63
CA ILE A 777 18.07 23.91 28.84
C ILE A 777 17.65 22.47 28.53
N VAL A 778 18.59 21.54 28.59
CA VAL A 778 18.33 20.10 28.49
C VAL A 778 18.41 19.48 29.87
N SER A 779 17.42 18.68 30.25
CA SER A 779 17.35 18.02 31.55
C SER A 779 17.09 16.54 31.40
N VAL A 780 17.99 15.71 31.90
CA VAL A 780 17.78 14.26 32.03
C VAL A 780 17.33 13.93 33.45
N GLN A 781 16.36 13.03 33.57
CA GLN A 781 15.84 12.53 34.83
C GLN A 781 16.04 11.03 34.87
N LEU A 782 16.78 10.53 35.87
CA LEU A 782 17.03 9.11 36.09
C LEU A 782 16.50 8.72 37.48
N PRO A 783 15.79 7.59 37.65
CA PRO A 783 15.39 7.12 38.97
C PRO A 783 16.62 6.73 39.81
N LEU A 784 16.57 6.94 41.13
CA LEU A 784 17.68 6.57 42.03
C LEU A 784 17.92 5.04 42.10
N SER A 785 16.88 4.24 41.81
CA SER A 785 16.95 2.78 41.74
C SER A 785 16.00 2.25 40.66
N HIS A 786 16.42 1.22 39.92
CA HIS A 786 15.60 0.63 38.86
C HIS A 786 14.40 -0.14 39.43
N PRO A 787 13.17 0.00 38.87
CA PRO A 787 11.97 -0.67 39.38
C PRO A 787 12.08 -2.21 39.46
N ASP A 788 12.76 -2.84 38.50
CA ASP A 788 12.92 -4.30 38.47
C ASP A 788 13.95 -4.85 39.47
N GLN A 789 14.90 -4.03 39.93
CA GLN A 789 15.79 -4.45 41.01
C GLN A 789 15.04 -4.60 42.35
N LYS A 790 13.96 -3.84 42.59
CA LYS A 790 13.12 -4.08 43.78
C LYS A 790 12.44 -5.44 43.73
N LYS A 791 12.00 -5.90 42.55
CA LYS A 791 11.41 -7.23 42.37
C LYS A 791 12.44 -8.34 42.49
N GLN A 792 13.65 -8.15 41.96
CA GLN A 792 14.73 -9.13 42.07
C GLN A 792 15.36 -9.20 43.47
N LYS A 793 15.59 -8.06 44.13
CA LYS A 793 16.06 -8.01 45.54
C LYS A 793 14.98 -8.56 46.50
N ALA A 794 13.70 -8.29 46.26
CA ALA A 794 12.61 -8.91 47.02
C ALA A 794 12.56 -10.43 46.85
N LYS A 795 12.68 -10.95 45.61
CA LYS A 795 12.77 -12.40 45.36
C LYS A 795 13.98 -13.05 46.03
N LYS A 796 15.13 -12.37 46.03
CA LYS A 796 16.36 -12.88 46.63
C LYS A 796 16.29 -12.90 48.16
N GLN A 797 15.71 -11.86 48.78
CA GLN A 797 15.45 -11.82 50.23
C GLN A 797 14.36 -12.82 50.68
N GLU A 798 13.38 -13.11 49.83
CA GLU A 798 12.35 -14.12 50.08
C GLU A 798 12.92 -15.54 49.96
N GLN A 799 13.84 -15.78 49.01
CA GLN A 799 14.59 -17.04 48.91
C GLN A 799 15.56 -17.25 50.09
N GLU A 800 16.24 -16.20 50.56
CA GLU A 800 17.14 -16.28 51.73
C GLU A 800 16.37 -16.45 53.05
N LYS A 801 15.15 -15.91 53.18
CA LYS A 801 14.25 -16.15 54.33
C LYS A 801 13.56 -17.52 54.33
N THR A 802 13.52 -18.20 53.19
CA THR A 802 12.97 -19.57 53.10
C THR A 802 14.08 -20.62 53.30
N ALA A 803 15.36 -20.20 53.27
CA ALA A 803 16.52 -21.04 53.46
C ALA A 803 17.16 -20.91 54.87
N ALA A 804 16.66 -20.00 55.70
CA ALA A 804 16.97 -19.85 57.13
C ALA A 804 15.74 -20.22 57.96
#